data_AF-A0A3Q9FXG7-F1
#
_entry.id   AF-A0A3Q9FXG7-F1
#
_cell.length_a   1.000
_cell.length_b   1.000
_cell.length_c   1.000
_cell.angle_alpha   90.00
_cell.angle_beta   90.00
_cell.angle_gamma   90.00
#
_symmetry.space_group_name_H-M   'P 1'
#
loop_
_entity.id
_entity.type
_entity.pdbx_description
1 polymer ?
#
loop_
_entity_poly.entity_id
_entity_poly.type
_entity_poly.pdbx_seq_one_letter_code
_entity_poly.pdbx_strand_id
1 'polypeptide(L)'
;MVKDGMAGVLAPLGDGLSAEKRALAENLRELFAGMGISIRRYAARKHLDAGTVSRYLNGARVPPWDFISGLIADLNREEKPVTLEVEQMLRELRLKASAPGFRTHELQKLQAQLEQADHDVRSAEFRQQVLTDALQDRQHRLADLERQLNHLEREREEGRLAYEAALVVWQDKYEKLREQRDQLSQEVGELREALGAARLAAYAAEKRCDELETELESTEKRLGTASARDSLVDALESADRTASVSQLVELVERLNTPVRMPMATELVKAAAQARPVADAAALIEALYAARQHLHAEAALPAMVVFRSVHDTASLIAEFARTELDPAAAAVMRTALEIHQPKDIAAIASDLHKHGLEGHVTALLGPAFTVKPLSYVTTLLQELEGLGALRLADQAVSVCARRRSVWDVAELIHVLDFWGPIHPELVRLADIAQNTAAAHRDAKDVIDLVDALRRHGQTARAEQVLRASAEDRTTGHVAALVTALHIEKIQDLATKLLSWAVHEWPVPKIAALITDLHSSSDWHVAVTALCDTARVLPPESFRTLICCLDAETTGGAEAVLSDSGAVCPHNDLAHLITVLDRCALFEYAEKVFWKSIGSRPTGHAGLLIASLHSSRSRHVSGDALQHYVRTRSVHDVAALALALDSAGMGADAQACLIAPEAPPFFLLLSTLDELLGGPELVERMLRSFAARSSVEQNVEMALALEALPARDYRYQVAFAEAAKAGSRDRRKGFHKALRKRKEELWKKRMEEAGKNVRIDRKNRHRKVANRIIRFPRQGSGHGE
;
A
#
# COMPACT_ATOMS: atom_id res chain seq x y z
N MET A 1 10.28 66.06 -26.55
CA MET A 1 11.72 66.23 -26.83
C MET A 1 12.53 65.32 -25.90
N VAL A 2 12.97 64.16 -26.39
CA VAL A 2 13.96 63.30 -25.72
C VAL A 2 14.92 62.78 -26.79
N LYS A 3 16.21 62.81 -26.45
CA LYS A 3 17.37 62.93 -27.32
C LYS A 3 17.60 61.75 -28.28
N ASP A 4 17.72 62.11 -29.55
CA ASP A 4 18.56 61.49 -30.56
C ASP A 4 19.98 61.22 -30.05
N GLY A 5 20.45 59.99 -30.23
CA GLY A 5 21.83 59.65 -29.95
C GLY A 5 22.14 58.19 -30.18
N MET A 6 22.70 57.90 -31.38
CA MET A 6 23.43 56.67 -31.77
C MET A 6 22.72 55.66 -32.68
N ALA A 7 21.91 56.09 -33.64
CA ALA A 7 21.88 55.45 -34.96
C ALA A 7 22.84 56.23 -35.87
N GLY A 8 23.86 55.58 -36.44
CA GLY A 8 24.63 56.22 -37.51
C GLY A 8 23.67 56.46 -38.66
N VAL A 9 23.47 57.73 -39.05
CA VAL A 9 22.55 58.12 -40.13
C VAL A 9 22.88 57.29 -41.37
N LEU A 10 21.99 56.37 -41.73
CA LEU A 10 22.09 55.63 -42.97
C LEU A 10 21.96 56.62 -44.12
N ALA A 11 22.87 56.56 -45.11
CA ALA A 11 22.74 57.38 -46.31
C ALA A 11 21.36 57.16 -46.97
N PRO A 12 20.75 58.19 -47.59
CA PRO A 12 19.50 58.03 -48.32
C PRO A 12 19.63 56.92 -49.37
N LEU A 13 18.51 56.24 -49.68
CA LEU A 13 18.48 55.23 -50.74
C LEU A 13 18.90 55.90 -52.06
N GLY A 14 19.68 55.22 -52.90
CA GLY A 14 20.18 55.83 -54.14
C GLY A 14 19.05 56.21 -55.11
N ASP A 15 19.14 57.38 -55.73
CA ASP A 15 18.07 57.96 -56.57
C ASP A 15 17.77 57.16 -57.86
N GLY A 16 18.67 56.25 -58.29
CA GLY A 16 18.55 55.44 -59.52
C GLY A 16 18.27 53.94 -59.34
N LEU A 17 17.76 53.49 -58.18
CA LEU A 17 17.49 52.06 -57.92
C LEU A 17 16.21 51.55 -58.61
N SER A 18 16.24 50.32 -59.15
CA SER A 18 15.04 49.62 -59.63
C SER A 18 14.06 49.36 -58.48
N ALA A 19 12.77 49.21 -58.80
CA ALA A 19 11.71 49.06 -57.79
C ALA A 19 11.97 47.87 -56.84
N GLU A 20 12.48 46.76 -57.39
CA GLU A 20 12.76 45.52 -56.66
C GLU A 20 13.98 45.65 -55.73
N LYS A 21 15.03 46.35 -56.17
CA LYS A 21 16.22 46.62 -55.34
C LYS A 21 15.91 47.59 -54.20
N ARG A 22 15.02 48.56 -54.45
CA ARG A 22 14.55 49.50 -53.43
C ARG A 22 13.73 48.77 -52.36
N ALA A 23 12.75 47.95 -52.77
CA ALA A 23 11.93 47.16 -51.86
C ALA A 23 12.73 46.18 -50.98
N LEU A 24 13.72 45.48 -51.57
CA LEU A 24 14.61 44.60 -50.80
C LEU A 24 15.45 45.39 -49.78
N ALA A 25 16.01 46.53 -50.16
CA ALA A 25 16.82 47.35 -49.26
C ALA A 25 16.00 47.94 -48.10
N GLU A 26 14.75 48.31 -48.34
CA GLU A 26 13.82 48.80 -47.32
C GLU A 26 13.48 47.71 -46.29
N ASN A 27 13.08 46.52 -46.75
CA ASN A 27 12.80 45.39 -45.86
C ASN A 27 14.04 44.96 -45.07
N LEU A 28 15.22 44.95 -45.70
CA LEU A 28 16.47 44.66 -44.99
C LEU A 28 16.84 45.75 -43.98
N ARG A 29 16.54 47.03 -44.24
CA ARG A 29 16.73 48.11 -43.27
C ARG A 29 15.78 47.95 -42.07
N GLU A 30 14.55 47.53 -42.30
CA GLU A 30 13.56 47.31 -41.25
C GLU A 30 13.95 46.14 -40.35
N LEU A 31 14.31 44.99 -40.95
CA LEU A 31 14.87 43.86 -40.21
C LEU A 31 16.15 44.24 -39.46
N PHE A 32 17.03 45.02 -40.09
CA PHE A 32 18.27 45.46 -39.48
C PHE A 32 18.06 46.44 -38.33
N ALA A 33 17.09 47.36 -38.47
CA ALA A 33 16.68 48.26 -37.40
C ALA A 33 16.07 47.48 -36.22
N GLY A 34 15.37 46.37 -36.51
CA GLY A 34 14.81 45.45 -35.53
C GLY A 34 15.83 44.87 -34.53
N MET A 35 17.09 44.71 -34.94
CA MET A 35 18.21 44.25 -34.10
C MET A 35 18.83 45.37 -33.22
N GLY A 36 18.58 46.66 -33.49
CA GLY A 36 19.12 47.76 -32.68
C GLY A 36 20.66 47.86 -32.63
N ILE A 37 21.39 47.31 -33.60
CA ILE A 37 22.86 47.27 -33.64
C ILE A 37 23.41 48.17 -34.77
N SER A 38 24.47 48.95 -34.48
CA SER A 38 25.12 49.78 -35.51
C SER A 38 25.81 48.94 -36.60
N ILE A 39 25.81 49.41 -37.86
CA ILE A 39 26.44 48.74 -39.02
C ILE A 39 27.86 48.23 -38.74
N ARG A 40 28.75 49.09 -38.22
CA ARG A 40 30.16 48.70 -37.92
C ARG A 40 30.25 47.52 -36.95
N ARG A 41 29.28 47.41 -36.03
CA ARG A 41 29.25 46.35 -35.02
C ARG A 41 28.68 45.05 -35.57
N TYR A 42 27.66 45.13 -36.43
CA TYR A 42 27.14 43.95 -37.12
C TYR A 42 28.16 43.40 -38.12
N ALA A 43 28.82 44.28 -38.88
CA ALA A 43 29.90 43.93 -39.80
C ALA A 43 31.05 43.19 -39.08
N ALA A 44 31.50 43.70 -37.92
CA ALA A 44 32.52 43.03 -37.11
C ALA A 44 32.09 41.65 -36.56
N ARG A 45 30.79 41.45 -36.25
CA ARG A 45 30.26 40.16 -35.77
C ARG A 45 30.26 39.08 -36.86
N LYS A 46 30.03 39.47 -38.12
CA LYS A 46 29.99 38.57 -39.27
C LYS A 46 31.30 38.55 -40.07
N HIS A 47 32.36 39.19 -39.55
CA HIS A 47 33.65 39.35 -40.24
C HIS A 47 33.54 39.99 -41.63
N LEU A 48 32.59 40.91 -41.82
CA LEU A 48 32.38 41.66 -43.05
C LEU A 48 32.89 43.09 -42.91
N ASP A 49 33.24 43.73 -44.04
CA ASP A 49 33.55 45.15 -44.06
C ASP A 49 32.29 46.01 -43.86
N ALA A 50 32.40 47.07 -43.05
CA ALA A 50 31.29 47.96 -42.74
C ALA A 50 30.75 48.70 -43.98
N GLY A 51 31.63 48.98 -44.95
CA GLY A 51 31.24 49.53 -46.25
C GLY A 51 30.39 48.55 -47.06
N THR A 52 30.68 47.25 -46.97
CA THR A 52 29.91 46.20 -47.66
C THR A 52 28.50 46.05 -47.09
N VAL A 53 28.36 46.02 -45.76
CA VAL A 53 27.04 45.98 -45.11
C VAL A 53 26.24 47.25 -45.40
N SER A 54 26.88 48.42 -45.41
CA SER A 54 26.23 49.68 -45.79
C SER A 54 25.75 49.67 -47.25
N ARG A 55 26.50 49.04 -48.17
CA ARG A 55 26.13 48.90 -49.59
C ARG A 55 24.98 47.90 -49.82
N TYR A 56 24.81 46.93 -48.93
CA TYR A 56 23.65 46.03 -48.96
C TYR A 56 22.40 46.73 -48.44
N LEU A 57 22.51 47.41 -47.30
CA LEU A 57 21.38 48.11 -46.69
C LEU A 57 20.93 49.34 -47.48
N ASN A 58 21.79 49.96 -48.30
CA ASN A 58 21.38 51.09 -49.16
C ASN A 58 20.97 50.69 -50.58
N GLY A 59 20.91 49.38 -50.87
CA GLY A 59 20.50 48.85 -52.17
C GLY A 59 21.51 49.01 -53.30
N ALA A 60 22.69 49.59 -53.04
CA ALA A 60 23.75 49.74 -54.06
C ALA A 60 24.34 48.40 -54.52
N ARG A 61 24.21 47.35 -53.70
CA ARG A 61 24.60 45.97 -54.03
C ARG A 61 23.56 45.00 -53.48
N VAL A 62 23.22 43.95 -54.22
CA VAL A 62 22.33 42.89 -53.74
C VAL A 62 23.10 41.92 -52.82
N PRO A 63 22.64 41.64 -51.59
CA PRO A 63 23.34 40.73 -50.67
C PRO A 63 23.19 39.24 -51.06
N PRO A 64 24.18 38.39 -50.71
CA PRO A 64 24.07 36.93 -50.82
C PRO A 64 23.03 36.35 -49.83
N TRP A 65 22.53 35.13 -50.06
CA TRP A 65 21.51 34.53 -49.18
C TRP A 65 22.04 34.36 -47.78
N ASP A 66 23.28 33.88 -47.65
CA ASP A 66 23.94 33.66 -46.35
C ASP A 66 23.99 34.90 -45.47
N PHE A 67 24.03 36.08 -46.09
CA PHE A 67 23.95 37.34 -45.36
C PHE A 67 22.52 37.59 -44.84
N ILE A 68 21.50 37.32 -45.64
CA ILE A 68 20.07 37.50 -45.30
C ILE A 68 19.60 36.42 -44.32
N SER A 69 19.92 35.14 -44.56
CA SER A 69 19.64 34.05 -43.63
C SER A 69 20.42 34.22 -42.33
N GLY A 70 21.67 34.70 -42.39
CA GLY A 70 22.46 35.08 -41.23
C GLY A 70 21.86 36.26 -40.45
N LEU A 71 21.21 37.20 -41.13
CA LEU A 71 20.47 38.32 -40.54
C LEU A 71 19.19 37.85 -39.86
N ILE A 72 18.42 36.96 -40.51
CA ILE A 72 17.19 36.37 -39.97
C ILE A 72 17.49 35.47 -38.77
N ALA A 73 18.51 34.62 -38.85
CA ALA A 73 18.92 33.76 -37.74
C ALA A 73 19.44 34.56 -36.54
N ASP A 74 20.04 35.73 -36.77
CA ASP A 74 20.43 36.64 -35.70
C ASP A 74 19.22 37.38 -35.11
N LEU A 75 18.21 37.73 -35.91
CA LEU A 75 16.95 38.34 -35.43
C LEU A 75 16.11 37.33 -34.61
N ASN A 76 16.04 36.08 -35.06
CA ASN A 76 15.33 34.99 -34.37
C ASN A 76 15.96 34.62 -33.03
N ARG A 77 17.29 34.80 -32.89
CA ARG A 77 17.98 34.64 -31.59
C ARG A 77 17.64 35.77 -30.61
N GLU A 78 17.40 36.98 -31.09
CA GLU A 78 17.04 38.16 -30.28
C GLU A 78 15.51 38.29 -30.00
N GLU A 79 14.75 37.17 -29.96
CA GLU A 79 13.31 37.07 -29.57
C GLU A 79 12.28 37.79 -30.46
N LYS A 80 12.62 38.10 -31.71
CA LYS A 80 11.62 38.51 -32.73
C LYS A 80 11.57 37.46 -33.82
N PRO A 81 10.72 36.41 -33.68
CA PRO A 81 10.64 35.36 -34.69
C PRO A 81 10.12 35.96 -36.00
N VAL A 82 11.00 36.01 -37.00
CA VAL A 82 10.64 36.25 -38.38
C VAL A 82 9.82 35.05 -38.83
N THR A 83 8.57 35.28 -39.20
CA THR A 83 7.70 34.22 -39.72
C THR A 83 8.26 33.65 -41.02
N LEU A 84 7.97 32.37 -41.27
CA LEU A 84 8.40 31.66 -42.49
C LEU A 84 7.98 32.40 -43.77
N GLU A 85 6.84 33.10 -43.72
CA GLU A 85 6.30 33.94 -44.81
C GLU A 85 7.20 35.13 -45.15
N VAL A 86 7.79 35.78 -44.14
CA VAL A 86 8.72 36.91 -44.34
C VAL A 86 10.05 36.42 -44.90
N GLU A 87 10.52 35.24 -44.48
CA GLU A 87 11.71 34.63 -45.08
C GLU A 87 11.49 34.30 -46.57
N GLN A 88 10.33 33.72 -46.92
CA GLN A 88 9.96 33.43 -48.30
C GLN A 88 9.83 34.71 -49.15
N MET A 89 9.19 35.76 -48.61
CA MET A 89 9.10 37.07 -49.25
C MET A 89 10.47 37.67 -49.56
N LEU A 90 11.43 37.56 -48.63
CA LEU A 90 12.80 38.06 -48.83
C LEU A 90 13.58 37.23 -49.86
N ARG A 91 13.33 35.92 -49.95
CA ARG A 91 13.89 35.07 -51.02
C ARG A 91 13.40 35.55 -52.38
N GLU A 92 12.10 35.80 -52.53
CA GLU A 92 11.51 36.27 -53.78
C GLU A 92 12.00 37.66 -54.18
N LEU A 93 12.05 38.60 -53.25
CA LEU A 93 12.53 39.97 -53.50
C LEU A 93 14.01 39.98 -53.90
N ARG A 94 14.85 39.15 -53.29
CA ARG A 94 16.27 39.00 -53.68
C ARG A 94 16.42 38.43 -55.08
N LEU A 95 15.61 37.43 -55.43
CA LEU A 95 15.65 36.77 -56.73
C LEU A 95 15.23 37.76 -57.83
N LYS A 96 14.18 38.54 -57.61
CA LYS A 96 13.73 39.62 -58.51
C LYS A 96 14.75 40.77 -58.62
N ALA A 97 15.40 41.14 -57.52
CA ALA A 97 16.43 42.20 -57.49
C ALA A 97 17.77 41.81 -58.17
N SER A 98 18.02 40.51 -58.38
CA SER A 98 19.29 39.98 -58.93
C SER A 98 19.31 39.81 -60.45
N ALA A 99 18.21 40.10 -61.16
CA ALA A 99 18.15 39.94 -62.61
C ALA A 99 18.86 41.10 -63.35
N PRO A 100 20.07 40.86 -63.88
CA PRO A 100 20.24 41.00 -65.33
C PRO A 100 21.16 39.92 -65.94
N GLY A 101 20.78 39.42 -67.14
CA GLY A 101 21.61 38.57 -68.00
C GLY A 101 21.25 37.08 -67.98
N PHE A 102 20.53 36.63 -69.00
CA PHE A 102 19.89 35.30 -69.12
C PHE A 102 20.83 34.08 -68.95
N ARG A 103 22.15 34.22 -69.15
CA ARG A 103 23.13 33.11 -69.01
C ARG A 103 23.80 33.00 -67.63
N THR A 104 23.81 34.07 -66.83
CA THR A 104 24.46 34.07 -65.50
C THR A 104 23.46 33.73 -64.39
N HIS A 105 22.17 33.96 -64.63
CA HIS A 105 21.08 33.66 -63.70
C HIS A 105 20.83 32.14 -63.55
N GLU A 106 20.93 31.35 -64.62
CA GLU A 106 20.81 29.89 -64.52
C GLU A 106 21.96 29.26 -63.72
N LEU A 107 23.19 29.71 -63.94
CA LEU A 107 24.35 29.23 -63.19
C LEU A 107 24.27 29.57 -61.70
N GLN A 108 23.83 30.79 -61.36
CA GLN A 108 23.61 31.19 -59.97
C GLN A 108 22.43 30.45 -59.32
N LYS A 109 21.37 30.16 -60.08
CA LYS A 109 20.25 29.34 -59.62
C LYS A 109 20.70 27.91 -59.33
N LEU A 110 21.51 27.32 -60.21
CA LEU A 110 22.08 25.98 -60.02
C LEU A 110 23.06 25.93 -58.84
N GLN A 111 23.90 26.95 -58.63
CA GLN A 111 24.78 27.04 -57.47
C GLN A 111 24.00 27.15 -56.15
N ALA A 112 22.98 28.02 -56.10
CA ALA A 112 22.13 28.13 -54.92
C ALA A 112 21.32 26.85 -54.65
N GLN A 113 20.90 26.14 -55.70
CA GLN A 113 20.27 24.83 -55.58
C GLN A 113 21.22 23.76 -55.06
N LEU A 114 22.51 23.80 -55.47
CA LEU A 114 23.53 22.87 -54.97
C LEU A 114 23.87 23.13 -53.49
N GLU A 115 24.07 24.38 -53.09
CA GLU A 115 24.33 24.73 -51.69
C GLU A 115 23.17 24.36 -50.76
N GLN A 116 21.93 24.56 -51.23
CA GLN A 116 20.73 24.12 -50.51
C GLN A 116 20.68 22.59 -50.42
N ALA A 117 20.94 21.87 -51.52
CA ALA A 117 20.99 20.42 -51.52
C ALA A 117 22.07 19.88 -50.56
N ASP A 118 23.26 20.48 -50.54
CA ASP A 118 24.36 20.09 -49.64
C ASP A 118 24.02 20.36 -48.16
N HIS A 119 23.29 21.43 -47.87
CA HIS A 119 22.81 21.72 -46.51
C HIS A 119 21.72 20.73 -46.07
N ASP A 120 20.80 20.40 -46.98
CA ASP A 120 19.73 19.44 -46.72
C ASP A 120 20.31 18.03 -46.51
N VAL A 121 21.32 17.63 -47.28
CA VAL A 121 22.06 16.37 -47.10
C VAL A 121 22.73 16.32 -45.73
N ARG A 122 23.49 17.34 -45.34
CA ARG A 122 24.15 17.37 -44.02
C ARG A 122 23.15 17.36 -42.86
N SER A 123 22.03 18.06 -43.01
CA SER A 123 20.96 18.07 -42.01
C SER A 123 20.19 16.76 -41.93
N ALA A 124 20.07 16.04 -43.05
CA ALA A 124 19.50 14.71 -43.10
C ALA A 124 20.46 13.67 -42.49
N GLU A 125 21.75 13.73 -42.78
CA GLU A 125 22.78 12.85 -42.22
C GLU A 125 22.89 12.99 -40.69
N PHE A 126 22.89 14.23 -40.17
CA PHE A 126 22.89 14.44 -38.73
C PHE A 126 21.62 13.88 -38.06
N ARG A 127 20.45 14.11 -38.66
CA ARG A 127 19.18 13.52 -38.17
C ARG A 127 19.23 12.00 -38.22
N GLN A 128 19.78 11.42 -39.29
CA GLN A 128 19.94 9.97 -39.43
C GLN A 128 20.85 9.42 -38.32
N GLN A 129 21.97 10.08 -38.00
CA GLN A 129 22.87 9.65 -36.92
C GLN A 129 22.17 9.68 -35.57
N VAL A 130 21.51 10.79 -35.21
CA VAL A 130 20.77 10.90 -33.94
C VAL A 130 19.67 9.84 -33.83
N LEU A 131 18.93 9.59 -34.91
CA LEU A 131 17.90 8.55 -34.93
C LEU A 131 18.50 7.15 -34.86
N THR A 132 19.67 6.92 -35.46
CA THR A 132 20.37 5.63 -35.38
C THR A 132 20.86 5.35 -33.96
N ASP A 133 21.46 6.34 -33.30
CA ASP A 133 21.93 6.23 -31.92
C ASP A 133 20.76 6.00 -30.96
N ALA A 134 19.66 6.75 -31.12
CA ALA A 134 18.44 6.55 -30.34
C ALA A 134 17.82 5.17 -30.57
N LEU A 135 17.84 4.66 -31.80
CA LEU A 135 17.34 3.33 -32.14
C LEU A 135 18.20 2.24 -31.51
N GLN A 136 19.53 2.38 -31.53
CA GLN A 136 20.46 1.45 -30.88
C GLN A 136 20.26 1.43 -29.36
N ASP A 137 20.13 2.59 -28.71
CA ASP A 137 19.86 2.68 -27.27
C ASP A 137 18.55 1.97 -26.88
N ARG A 138 17.48 2.18 -27.67
CA ARG A 138 16.21 1.49 -27.45
C ARG A 138 16.27 -0.01 -27.72
N GLN A 139 17.05 -0.46 -28.72
CA GLN A 139 17.29 -1.88 -28.96
C GLN A 139 18.05 -2.53 -27.80
N HIS A 140 19.07 -1.88 -27.25
CA HIS A 140 19.78 -2.38 -26.08
C HIS A 140 18.86 -2.48 -24.86
N ARG A 141 18.08 -1.44 -24.59
CA ARG A 141 17.12 -1.46 -23.47
C ARG A 141 16.05 -2.54 -23.64
N LEU A 142 15.60 -2.78 -24.86
CA LEU A 142 14.65 -3.85 -25.17
C LEU A 142 15.28 -5.23 -24.92
N ALA A 143 16.50 -5.46 -25.38
CA ALA A 143 17.23 -6.70 -25.12
C ALA A 143 17.51 -6.94 -23.63
N ASP A 144 17.74 -5.88 -22.85
CA ASP A 144 17.89 -5.96 -21.39
C ASP A 144 16.59 -6.39 -20.71
N LEU A 145 15.47 -5.77 -21.09
CA LEU A 145 14.14 -6.12 -20.58
C LEU A 145 13.73 -7.55 -20.98
N GLU A 146 14.02 -7.97 -22.22
CA GLU A 146 13.78 -9.35 -22.66
C GLU A 146 14.60 -10.36 -21.86
N ARG A 147 15.86 -10.04 -21.51
CA ARG A 147 16.67 -10.88 -20.63
C ARG A 147 16.09 -10.98 -19.22
N GLN A 148 15.60 -9.88 -18.67
CA GLN A 148 14.93 -9.86 -17.36
C GLN A 148 13.63 -10.67 -17.36
N LEU A 149 12.80 -10.52 -18.40
CA LEU A 149 11.56 -11.30 -18.55
C LEU A 149 11.87 -12.80 -18.66
N ASN A 150 12.80 -13.19 -19.53
CA ASN A 150 13.21 -14.59 -19.65
C ASN A 150 13.77 -15.16 -18.35
N HIS A 151 14.46 -14.35 -17.54
CA HIS A 151 14.96 -14.77 -16.23
C HIS A 151 13.83 -15.03 -15.24
N LEU A 152 12.88 -14.09 -15.11
CA LEU A 152 11.70 -14.24 -14.26
C LEU A 152 10.81 -15.42 -14.69
N GLU A 153 10.68 -15.64 -16.00
CA GLU A 153 9.93 -16.80 -16.55
C GLU A 153 10.59 -18.12 -16.18
N ARG A 154 11.93 -18.21 -16.21
CA ARG A 154 12.65 -19.40 -15.75
C ARG A 154 12.48 -19.63 -14.25
N GLU A 155 12.63 -18.60 -13.43
CA GLU A 155 12.42 -18.71 -11.98
C GLU A 155 10.99 -19.18 -11.65
N ARG A 156 9.99 -18.66 -12.38
CA ARG A 156 8.60 -19.08 -12.24
C ARG A 156 8.41 -20.54 -12.64
N GLU A 157 9.01 -20.97 -13.74
CA GLU A 157 8.91 -22.36 -14.22
C GLU A 157 9.63 -23.33 -13.28
N GLU A 158 10.81 -22.98 -12.77
CA GLU A 158 11.51 -23.74 -11.72
C GLU A 158 10.65 -23.85 -10.45
N GLY A 159 10.01 -22.77 -10.02
CA GLY A 159 9.07 -22.77 -8.91
C GLY A 159 7.84 -23.67 -9.17
N ARG A 160 7.29 -23.65 -10.39
CA ARG A 160 6.18 -24.51 -10.81
C ARG A 160 6.59 -25.99 -10.77
N LEU A 161 7.73 -26.35 -11.33
CA LEU A 161 8.26 -27.71 -11.33
C LEU A 161 8.55 -28.20 -9.90
N ALA A 162 9.09 -27.34 -9.03
CA ALA A 162 9.31 -27.66 -7.62
C ALA A 162 7.98 -27.92 -6.89
N TYR A 163 6.95 -27.10 -7.16
CA TYR A 163 5.62 -27.29 -6.60
C TYR A 163 4.95 -28.58 -7.12
N GLU A 164 5.03 -28.86 -8.41
CA GLU A 164 4.52 -30.10 -9.01
C GLU A 164 5.22 -31.34 -8.43
N ALA A 165 6.55 -31.30 -8.27
CA ALA A 165 7.30 -32.37 -7.61
C ALA A 165 6.89 -32.56 -6.14
N ALA A 166 6.66 -31.46 -5.41
CA ALA A 166 6.15 -31.52 -4.05
C ALA A 166 4.75 -32.15 -3.99
N LEU A 167 3.87 -31.81 -4.94
CA LEU A 167 2.52 -32.36 -5.03
C LEU A 167 2.54 -33.87 -5.24
N VAL A 168 3.43 -34.38 -6.10
CA VAL A 168 3.62 -35.83 -6.31
C VAL A 168 4.06 -36.52 -5.02
N VAL A 169 4.99 -35.93 -4.26
CA VAL A 169 5.42 -36.47 -2.96
C VAL A 169 4.28 -36.49 -1.95
N TRP A 170 3.44 -35.46 -1.93
CA TRP A 170 2.26 -35.41 -1.05
C TRP A 170 1.17 -36.39 -1.48
N GLN A 171 0.97 -36.61 -2.78
CA GLN A 171 0.05 -37.61 -3.30
C GLN A 171 0.47 -39.03 -2.92
N ASP A 172 1.76 -39.38 -3.07
CA ASP A 172 2.29 -40.68 -2.63
C ASP A 172 2.14 -40.90 -1.11
N LYS A 173 2.38 -39.85 -0.30
CA LYS A 173 2.11 -39.91 1.15
C LYS A 173 0.64 -40.10 1.47
N TYR A 174 -0.25 -39.41 0.74
CA TYR A 174 -1.69 -39.53 0.92
C TYR A 174 -2.20 -40.91 0.52
N GLU A 175 -1.71 -41.46 -0.59
CA GLU A 175 -2.01 -42.83 -1.04
C GLU A 175 -1.54 -43.86 -0.02
N LYS A 176 -0.32 -43.74 0.51
CA LYS A 176 0.18 -44.60 1.61
C LYS A 176 -0.69 -44.52 2.86
N LEU A 177 -1.10 -43.31 3.28
CA LEU A 177 -1.99 -43.15 4.43
C LEU A 177 -3.39 -43.72 4.16
N ARG A 178 -3.87 -43.62 2.92
CA ARG A 178 -5.13 -44.20 2.49
C ARG A 178 -5.08 -45.71 2.50
N GLU A 179 -4.01 -46.31 1.97
CA GLU A 179 -3.76 -47.75 2.02
C GLU A 179 -3.68 -48.25 3.46
N GLN A 180 -2.96 -47.54 4.35
CA GLN A 180 -2.91 -47.85 5.78
C GLN A 180 -4.28 -47.80 6.44
N ARG A 181 -5.09 -46.77 6.15
CA ARG A 181 -6.47 -46.67 6.64
C ARG A 181 -7.31 -47.85 6.12
N ASP A 182 -7.18 -48.20 4.86
CA ASP A 182 -7.97 -49.26 4.23
C ASP A 182 -7.56 -50.64 4.79
N GLN A 183 -6.25 -50.88 5.00
CA GLN A 183 -5.72 -52.05 5.70
C GLN A 183 -6.25 -52.14 7.13
N LEU A 184 -6.14 -51.06 7.92
CA LEU A 184 -6.68 -51.01 9.28
C LEU A 184 -8.19 -51.21 9.32
N SER A 185 -8.93 -50.69 8.33
CA SER A 185 -10.37 -50.88 8.23
C SER A 185 -10.73 -52.33 7.92
N GLN A 186 -9.95 -52.99 7.05
CA GLN A 186 -10.09 -54.41 6.76
C GLN A 186 -9.76 -55.26 8.00
N GLU A 187 -8.65 -54.99 8.69
CA GLU A 187 -8.28 -55.66 9.94
C GLU A 187 -9.37 -55.50 11.01
N VAL A 188 -9.94 -54.29 11.16
CA VAL A 188 -11.08 -54.06 12.05
C VAL A 188 -12.31 -54.87 11.62
N GLY A 189 -12.55 -55.02 10.31
CA GLY A 189 -13.58 -55.89 9.77
C GLY A 189 -13.36 -57.36 10.13
N GLU A 190 -12.17 -57.90 9.85
CA GLU A 190 -11.78 -59.27 10.18
C GLU A 190 -11.86 -59.54 11.69
N LEU A 191 -11.40 -58.59 12.52
CA LEU A 191 -11.50 -58.68 13.98
C LEU A 191 -12.96 -58.65 14.45
N ARG A 192 -13.83 -57.88 13.81
CA ARG A 192 -15.27 -57.86 14.12
C ARG A 192 -15.95 -59.17 13.71
N GLU A 193 -15.60 -59.73 12.57
CA GLU A 193 -16.09 -61.04 12.13
C GLU A 193 -15.59 -62.15 13.06
N ALA A 194 -14.29 -62.16 13.40
CA ALA A 194 -13.70 -63.09 14.34
C ALA A 194 -14.35 -62.96 15.73
N LEU A 195 -14.61 -61.73 16.19
CA LEU A 195 -15.36 -61.48 17.43
C LEU A 195 -16.81 -61.99 17.32
N GLY A 196 -17.47 -61.79 16.19
CA GLY A 196 -18.80 -62.33 15.91
C GLY A 196 -18.83 -63.85 15.94
N ALA A 197 -17.87 -64.51 15.27
CA ALA A 197 -17.71 -65.95 15.27
C ALA A 197 -17.38 -66.49 16.68
N ALA A 198 -16.50 -65.81 17.42
CA ALA A 198 -16.19 -66.15 18.80
C ALA A 198 -17.41 -66.00 19.72
N ARG A 199 -18.23 -64.96 19.52
CA ARG A 199 -19.51 -64.77 20.22
C ARG A 199 -20.51 -65.85 19.87
N LEU A 200 -20.61 -66.24 18.60
CA LEU A 200 -21.49 -67.34 18.17
C LEU A 200 -21.02 -68.70 18.73
N ALA A 201 -19.71 -68.94 18.75
CA ALA A 201 -19.12 -70.12 19.36
C ALA A 201 -19.32 -70.13 20.88
N ALA A 202 -19.17 -68.97 21.54
CA ALA A 202 -19.48 -68.79 22.95
C ALA A 202 -20.97 -69.05 23.21
N TYR A 203 -21.87 -68.49 22.41
CA TYR A 203 -23.31 -68.75 22.50
C TYR A 203 -23.65 -70.22 22.26
N ALA A 204 -23.01 -70.89 21.30
CA ALA A 204 -23.20 -72.32 21.08
C ALA A 204 -22.66 -73.16 22.24
N ALA A 205 -21.55 -72.74 22.85
CA ALA A 205 -20.99 -73.36 24.04
C ALA A 205 -21.89 -73.10 25.26
N GLU A 206 -22.42 -71.89 25.44
CA GLU A 206 -23.41 -71.54 26.47
C GLU A 206 -24.67 -72.37 26.30
N LYS A 207 -25.25 -72.44 25.10
CA LYS A 207 -26.41 -73.29 24.83
C LYS A 207 -26.12 -74.77 25.14
N ARG A 208 -24.91 -75.25 24.82
CA ARG A 208 -24.48 -76.61 25.18
C ARG A 208 -24.30 -76.77 26.68
N CYS A 209 -23.81 -75.75 27.37
CA CYS A 209 -23.79 -75.70 28.83
C CYS A 209 -25.23 -75.72 29.36
N ASP A 210 -26.18 -74.94 28.82
CA ASP A 210 -27.59 -74.96 29.23
C ASP A 210 -28.24 -76.32 29.00
N GLU A 211 -27.95 -76.99 27.88
CA GLU A 211 -28.37 -78.37 27.60
C GLU A 211 -27.75 -79.35 28.61
N LEU A 212 -26.47 -79.23 28.90
CA LEU A 212 -25.78 -80.03 29.92
C LEU A 212 -26.23 -79.68 31.33
N GLU A 213 -26.65 -78.44 31.60
CA GLU A 213 -27.17 -77.93 32.86
C GLU A 213 -28.61 -78.35 33.07
N THR A 214 -29.42 -78.45 32.02
CA THR A 214 -30.77 -79.04 32.08
C THR A 214 -30.69 -80.55 32.20
N GLU A 215 -29.72 -81.21 31.55
CA GLU A 215 -29.39 -82.61 31.81
C GLU A 215 -28.89 -82.80 33.24
N LEU A 216 -27.95 -81.96 33.72
CA LEU A 216 -27.47 -81.93 35.10
C LEU A 216 -28.65 -81.72 36.02
N GLU A 217 -29.43 -80.65 35.90
CA GLU A 217 -30.64 -80.38 36.66
C GLU A 217 -31.63 -81.53 36.60
N SER A 218 -31.79 -82.24 35.49
CA SER A 218 -32.68 -83.42 35.45
C SER A 218 -32.10 -84.59 36.25
N THR A 219 -30.78 -84.77 36.22
CA THR A 219 -30.04 -85.74 37.05
C THR A 219 -29.92 -85.29 38.51
N GLU A 220 -29.86 -83.99 38.78
CA GLU A 220 -29.81 -83.30 40.06
C GLU A 220 -31.21 -83.13 40.64
N LYS A 221 -32.29 -83.12 39.85
CA LYS A 221 -33.68 -83.27 40.31
C LYS A 221 -33.95 -84.74 40.64
N ARG A 222 -33.22 -85.67 40.00
CA ARG A 222 -33.14 -87.09 40.41
C ARG A 222 -32.21 -87.32 41.63
N LEU A 223 -31.27 -86.42 41.91
CA LEU A 223 -30.26 -86.51 43.00
C LEU A 223 -30.39 -85.46 44.14
N GLY A 224 -31.29 -84.48 44.01
CA GLY A 224 -31.61 -83.42 44.99
C GLY A 224 -30.84 -82.08 44.98
N THR A 225 -30.16 -81.61 43.90
CA THR A 225 -29.25 -80.43 43.95
C THR A 225 -29.63 -79.15 43.15
N ALA A 226 -30.72 -79.11 42.38
CA ALA A 226 -31.12 -77.99 41.49
C ALA A 226 -31.55 -76.64 42.15
N SER A 227 -31.33 -76.43 43.46
CA SER A 227 -31.92 -75.31 44.22
C SER A 227 -31.12 -73.99 44.19
N ALA A 228 -29.92 -73.94 43.58
CA ALA A 228 -28.98 -72.83 43.78
C ALA A 228 -28.80 -71.87 42.58
N ARG A 229 -29.11 -72.28 41.33
CA ARG A 229 -28.98 -71.43 40.12
C ARG A 229 -30.24 -70.62 39.81
N ASP A 230 -31.42 -71.21 39.94
CA ASP A 230 -32.72 -70.50 39.88
C ASP A 230 -32.76 -69.33 40.90
N SER A 231 -32.09 -69.51 42.04
CA SER A 231 -31.95 -68.50 43.09
C SER A 231 -31.18 -67.23 42.67
N LEU A 232 -30.24 -67.30 41.71
CA LEU A 232 -29.43 -66.14 41.31
C LEU A 232 -30.13 -65.29 40.22
N VAL A 233 -30.84 -65.93 39.29
CA VAL A 233 -31.57 -65.25 38.21
C VAL A 233 -32.85 -64.60 38.75
N ASP A 234 -33.61 -65.31 39.60
CA ASP A 234 -34.75 -64.73 40.32
C ASP A 234 -34.30 -63.60 41.27
N ALA A 235 -33.10 -63.71 41.86
CA ALA A 235 -32.51 -62.64 42.67
C ALA A 235 -32.11 -61.41 41.85
N LEU A 236 -31.67 -61.55 40.60
CA LEU A 236 -31.29 -60.42 39.74
C LEU A 236 -32.52 -59.68 39.21
N GLU A 237 -33.56 -60.38 38.76
CA GLU A 237 -34.82 -59.74 38.31
C GLU A 237 -35.60 -59.10 39.46
N SER A 238 -35.60 -59.71 40.65
CA SER A 238 -36.21 -59.09 41.84
C SER A 238 -35.38 -57.93 42.38
N ALA A 239 -34.04 -58.00 42.34
CA ALA A 239 -33.17 -56.92 42.79
C ALA A 239 -33.30 -55.66 41.92
N ASP A 240 -33.47 -55.82 40.61
CA ASP A 240 -33.66 -54.72 39.66
C ASP A 240 -34.77 -53.74 40.12
N ARG A 241 -35.93 -54.30 40.52
CA ARG A 241 -37.13 -53.51 40.87
C ARG A 241 -37.30 -53.22 42.36
N THR A 242 -36.82 -54.09 43.25
CA THR A 242 -37.17 -54.02 44.70
C THR A 242 -35.99 -53.85 45.65
N ALA A 243 -34.75 -54.06 45.21
CA ALA A 243 -33.58 -53.87 46.10
C ALA A 243 -33.38 -52.39 46.44
N SER A 244 -32.91 -52.10 47.65
CA SER A 244 -32.45 -50.76 48.01
C SER A 244 -31.20 -50.36 47.19
N VAL A 245 -30.94 -49.07 47.06
CA VAL A 245 -29.75 -48.55 46.35
C VAL A 245 -28.45 -49.13 46.92
N SER A 246 -28.33 -49.24 48.25
CA SER A 246 -27.15 -49.82 48.90
C SER A 246 -26.96 -51.30 48.57
N GLN A 247 -28.05 -52.07 48.51
CA GLN A 247 -28.00 -53.48 48.13
C GLN A 247 -27.58 -53.67 46.67
N LEU A 248 -28.02 -52.77 45.77
CA LEU A 248 -27.60 -52.78 44.39
C LEU A 248 -26.11 -52.45 44.23
N VAL A 249 -25.59 -51.47 44.96
CA VAL A 249 -24.15 -51.13 44.92
C VAL A 249 -23.30 -52.30 45.42
N GLU A 250 -23.69 -52.95 46.52
CA GLU A 250 -22.98 -54.14 47.03
C GLU A 250 -23.08 -55.33 46.05
N LEU A 251 -24.21 -55.48 45.36
CA LEU A 251 -24.36 -56.49 44.32
C LEU A 251 -23.47 -56.19 43.11
N VAL A 252 -23.41 -54.93 42.66
CA VAL A 252 -22.53 -54.49 41.57
C VAL A 252 -21.06 -54.70 41.93
N GLU A 253 -20.65 -54.38 43.16
CA GLU A 253 -19.28 -54.61 43.65
C GLU A 253 -18.92 -56.10 43.63
N ARG A 254 -19.84 -56.98 44.09
CA ARG A 254 -19.65 -58.44 44.01
C ARG A 254 -19.58 -58.96 42.58
N LEU A 255 -20.29 -58.31 41.66
CA LEU A 255 -20.30 -58.66 40.24
C LEU A 255 -19.14 -58.02 39.45
N ASN A 256 -18.39 -57.08 40.04
CA ASN A 256 -17.25 -56.41 39.40
C ASN A 256 -16.00 -57.30 39.33
N THR A 257 -16.17 -58.45 38.66
CA THR A 257 -15.11 -59.38 38.27
C THR A 257 -15.01 -59.38 36.75
N PRO A 258 -13.83 -59.63 36.14
CA PRO A 258 -13.66 -59.54 34.69
C PRO A 258 -14.67 -60.36 33.86
N VAL A 259 -15.15 -61.47 34.43
CA VAL A 259 -16.12 -62.38 33.79
C VAL A 259 -17.56 -61.87 33.90
N ARG A 260 -17.92 -61.17 34.98
CA ARG A 260 -19.31 -60.76 35.29
C ARG A 260 -19.58 -59.26 35.17
N MET A 261 -18.55 -58.49 34.84
CA MET A 261 -18.61 -57.05 34.61
C MET A 261 -19.67 -56.60 33.58
N PRO A 262 -19.91 -57.31 32.46
CA PRO A 262 -21.02 -56.97 31.56
C PRO A 262 -22.38 -57.11 32.25
N MET A 263 -22.56 -58.14 33.08
CA MET A 263 -23.80 -58.39 33.82
C MET A 263 -24.05 -57.32 34.89
N ALA A 264 -23.00 -56.87 35.59
CA ALA A 264 -23.09 -55.74 36.50
C ALA A 264 -23.54 -54.46 35.77
N THR A 265 -23.03 -54.23 34.56
CA THR A 265 -23.37 -53.05 33.75
C THR A 265 -24.81 -53.10 33.25
N GLU A 266 -25.29 -54.26 32.78
CA GLU A 266 -26.68 -54.42 32.34
C GLU A 266 -27.66 -54.36 33.52
N LEU A 267 -27.29 -54.85 34.70
CA LEU A 267 -28.08 -54.68 35.92
C LEU A 267 -28.25 -53.20 36.27
N VAL A 268 -27.17 -52.41 36.27
CA VAL A 268 -27.27 -50.96 36.55
C VAL A 268 -28.10 -50.26 35.48
N LYS A 269 -27.97 -50.62 34.20
CA LYS A 269 -28.79 -50.07 33.12
C LYS A 269 -30.27 -50.37 33.32
N ALA A 270 -30.63 -51.63 33.58
CA ALA A 270 -32.01 -52.03 33.82
C ALA A 270 -32.60 -51.29 35.05
N ALA A 271 -31.82 -51.23 36.13
CA ALA A 271 -32.27 -50.61 37.39
C ALA A 271 -32.47 -49.11 37.21
N ALA A 272 -31.51 -48.46 36.55
CA ALA A 272 -31.57 -47.04 36.25
C ALA A 272 -32.66 -46.68 35.24
N GLN A 273 -33.19 -47.62 34.46
CA GLN A 273 -34.34 -47.42 33.57
C GLN A 273 -35.67 -47.63 34.29
N ALA A 274 -35.81 -48.71 35.06
CA ALA A 274 -37.08 -49.12 35.66
C ALA A 274 -37.50 -48.28 36.87
N ARG A 275 -36.55 -47.63 37.55
CA ARG A 275 -36.78 -46.92 38.81
C ARG A 275 -37.26 -45.48 38.63
N PRO A 276 -37.92 -44.87 39.64
CA PRO A 276 -38.17 -43.43 39.69
C PRO A 276 -36.89 -42.62 39.51
N VAL A 277 -37.01 -41.38 39.00
CA VAL A 277 -35.85 -40.51 38.70
C VAL A 277 -34.96 -40.29 39.93
N ALA A 278 -35.56 -40.02 41.09
CA ALA A 278 -34.82 -39.81 42.34
C ALA A 278 -34.01 -41.06 42.76
N ASP A 279 -34.61 -42.24 42.68
CA ASP A 279 -33.95 -43.50 43.05
C ASP A 279 -32.84 -43.87 42.06
N ALA A 280 -33.06 -43.61 40.77
CA ALA A 280 -32.05 -43.84 39.75
C ALA A 280 -30.88 -42.84 39.87
N ALA A 281 -31.16 -41.58 40.20
CA ALA A 281 -30.12 -40.59 40.50
C ALA A 281 -29.30 -40.97 41.73
N ALA A 282 -29.97 -41.38 42.81
CA ALA A 282 -29.32 -41.88 44.04
C ALA A 282 -28.48 -43.15 43.78
N LEU A 283 -28.92 -44.03 42.87
CA LEU A 283 -28.12 -45.19 42.45
C LEU A 283 -26.82 -44.78 41.77
N ILE A 284 -26.89 -43.85 40.82
CA ILE A 284 -25.70 -43.34 40.13
C ILE A 284 -24.77 -42.64 41.13
N GLU A 285 -25.31 -41.81 42.02
CA GLU A 285 -24.53 -41.17 43.09
C GLU A 285 -23.80 -42.18 43.97
N ALA A 286 -24.51 -43.21 44.43
CA ALA A 286 -23.93 -44.24 45.28
C ALA A 286 -22.84 -45.05 44.56
N LEU A 287 -23.00 -45.30 43.25
CA LEU A 287 -21.96 -45.93 42.43
C LEU A 287 -20.72 -45.03 42.26
N TYR A 288 -20.91 -43.72 42.09
CA TYR A 288 -19.80 -42.75 42.07
C TYR A 288 -19.07 -42.71 43.42
N ALA A 289 -19.80 -42.68 44.53
CA ALA A 289 -19.22 -42.72 45.88
C ALA A 289 -18.44 -44.03 46.14
N ALA A 290 -18.91 -45.15 45.59
CA ALA A 290 -18.25 -46.46 45.64
C ALA A 290 -17.11 -46.62 44.61
N ARG A 291 -16.75 -45.56 43.86
CA ARG A 291 -15.73 -45.57 42.78
C ARG A 291 -16.01 -46.56 41.64
N GLN A 292 -17.29 -46.89 41.43
CA GLN A 292 -17.76 -47.77 40.36
C GLN A 292 -18.19 -46.93 39.12
N HIS A 293 -17.38 -45.93 38.75
CA HIS A 293 -17.71 -44.93 37.72
C HIS A 293 -18.08 -45.54 36.39
N LEU A 294 -17.41 -46.63 36.00
CA LEU A 294 -17.63 -47.28 34.72
C LEU A 294 -19.07 -47.79 34.54
N HIS A 295 -19.63 -48.43 35.57
CA HIS A 295 -21.00 -48.94 35.51
C HIS A 295 -22.02 -47.80 35.54
N ALA A 296 -21.74 -46.75 36.30
CA ALA A 296 -22.57 -45.56 36.35
C ALA A 296 -22.61 -44.83 35.00
N GLU A 297 -21.45 -44.53 34.42
CA GLU A 297 -21.33 -43.86 33.12
C GLU A 297 -21.92 -44.68 31.97
N ALA A 298 -21.77 -46.00 31.99
CA ALA A 298 -22.35 -46.88 30.99
C ALA A 298 -23.90 -46.94 31.03
N ALA A 299 -24.52 -46.58 32.16
CA ALA A 299 -25.97 -46.55 32.31
C ALA A 299 -26.61 -45.23 31.84
N LEU A 300 -25.88 -44.10 31.90
CA LEU A 300 -26.43 -42.77 31.58
C LEU A 300 -27.08 -42.70 30.18
N PRO A 301 -26.50 -43.24 29.10
CA PRO A 301 -27.16 -43.20 27.80
C PRO A 301 -28.49 -43.94 27.77
N ALA A 302 -28.56 -45.08 28.46
CA ALA A 302 -29.78 -45.86 28.53
C ALA A 302 -30.87 -45.12 29.32
N MET A 303 -30.49 -44.39 30.37
CA MET A 303 -31.42 -43.54 31.11
C MET A 303 -32.04 -42.46 30.23
N VAL A 304 -31.29 -41.89 29.27
CA VAL A 304 -31.82 -40.88 28.34
C VAL A 304 -32.76 -41.50 27.30
N VAL A 305 -32.38 -42.66 26.74
CA VAL A 305 -33.15 -43.32 25.66
C VAL A 305 -34.54 -43.75 26.10
N PHE A 306 -34.66 -44.33 27.30
CA PHE A 306 -35.89 -44.97 27.74
C PHE A 306 -36.79 -44.08 28.61
N ARG A 307 -36.32 -42.89 28.99
CA ARG A 307 -37.08 -41.95 29.83
C ARG A 307 -37.78 -40.89 29.01
N SER A 308 -38.85 -40.33 29.58
CA SER A 308 -39.52 -39.17 28.99
C SER A 308 -38.61 -37.94 29.03
N VAL A 309 -38.91 -36.94 28.19
CA VAL A 309 -38.21 -35.65 28.17
C VAL A 309 -38.22 -34.97 29.55
N HIS A 310 -39.36 -35.03 30.24
CA HIS A 310 -39.51 -34.47 31.58
C HIS A 310 -38.68 -35.23 32.64
N ASP A 311 -38.63 -36.55 32.54
CA ASP A 311 -37.82 -37.38 33.42
C ASP A 311 -36.32 -37.14 33.20
N THR A 312 -35.90 -36.93 31.95
CA THR A 312 -34.50 -36.57 31.61
C THR A 312 -34.13 -35.21 32.18
N ALA A 313 -35.01 -34.20 32.10
CA ALA A 313 -34.80 -32.89 32.74
C ALA A 313 -34.75 -33.00 34.27
N SER A 314 -35.66 -33.78 34.87
CA SER A 314 -35.70 -34.06 36.31
C SER A 314 -34.43 -34.78 36.77
N LEU A 315 -33.91 -35.72 35.96
CA LEU A 315 -32.69 -36.46 36.25
C LEU A 315 -31.47 -35.53 36.30
N ILE A 316 -31.35 -34.62 35.32
CA ILE A 316 -30.30 -33.59 35.32
C ILE A 316 -30.46 -32.70 36.57
N ALA A 317 -31.69 -32.35 36.96
CA ALA A 317 -31.94 -31.53 38.14
C ALA A 317 -31.64 -32.25 39.47
N GLU A 318 -31.80 -33.58 39.55
CA GLU A 318 -31.33 -34.37 40.69
C GLU A 318 -29.81 -34.40 40.74
N PHE A 319 -29.11 -34.66 39.62
CA PHE A 319 -27.65 -34.65 39.58
C PHE A 319 -27.05 -33.29 39.93
N ALA A 320 -27.68 -32.19 39.49
CA ALA A 320 -27.26 -30.84 39.86
C ALA A 320 -27.42 -30.58 41.37
N ARG A 321 -28.48 -31.12 42.00
CA ARG A 321 -28.71 -30.99 43.44
C ARG A 321 -27.68 -31.76 44.28
N THR A 322 -27.17 -32.87 43.76
CA THR A 322 -26.17 -33.70 44.42
C THR A 322 -24.73 -33.37 44.00
N GLU A 323 -24.52 -32.26 43.27
CA GLU A 323 -23.22 -31.78 42.78
C GLU A 323 -22.49 -32.81 41.88
N LEU A 324 -23.24 -33.69 41.20
CA LEU A 324 -22.72 -34.67 40.24
C LEU A 324 -22.68 -34.11 38.81
N ASP A 325 -21.97 -33.00 38.64
CA ASP A 325 -21.82 -32.31 37.34
C ASP A 325 -21.35 -33.22 36.19
N PRO A 326 -20.42 -34.18 36.36
CA PRO A 326 -20.01 -35.07 35.27
C PRO A 326 -21.17 -35.94 34.73
N ALA A 327 -22.05 -36.43 35.62
CA ALA A 327 -23.19 -37.23 35.24
C ALA A 327 -24.26 -36.37 34.54
N ALA A 328 -24.54 -35.18 35.06
CA ALA A 328 -25.43 -34.21 34.42
C ALA A 328 -24.94 -33.85 33.00
N ALA A 329 -23.64 -33.59 32.84
CA ALA A 329 -23.03 -33.27 31.55
C ALA A 329 -23.10 -34.44 30.55
N ALA A 330 -22.88 -35.68 31.01
CA ALA A 330 -23.01 -36.86 30.17
C ALA A 330 -24.46 -37.08 29.71
N VAL A 331 -25.43 -36.93 30.61
CA VAL A 331 -26.87 -37.00 30.28
C VAL A 331 -27.25 -35.92 29.27
N MET A 332 -26.83 -34.66 29.46
CA MET A 332 -27.09 -33.58 28.49
C MET A 332 -26.47 -33.87 27.12
N ARG A 333 -25.25 -34.41 27.08
CA ARG A 333 -24.58 -34.78 25.82
C ARG A 333 -25.36 -35.87 25.09
N THR A 334 -25.73 -36.95 25.78
CA THR A 334 -26.52 -38.01 25.17
C THR A 334 -27.90 -37.53 24.76
N ALA A 335 -28.53 -36.66 25.56
CA ALA A 335 -29.79 -36.04 25.19
C ALA A 335 -29.66 -35.29 23.86
N LEU A 336 -28.62 -34.47 23.68
CA LEU A 336 -28.36 -33.79 22.41
C LEU A 336 -28.12 -34.75 21.24
N GLU A 337 -27.49 -35.91 21.46
CA GLU A 337 -27.24 -36.89 20.41
C GLU A 337 -28.52 -37.56 19.91
N ILE A 338 -29.47 -37.82 20.81
CA ILE A 338 -30.62 -38.70 20.54
C ILE A 338 -31.90 -37.91 20.29
N HIS A 339 -32.13 -36.83 21.01
CA HIS A 339 -33.40 -36.12 21.01
C HIS A 339 -33.56 -35.10 19.85
N GLN A 340 -34.81 -34.93 19.42
CA GLN A 340 -35.18 -33.95 18.40
C GLN A 340 -35.15 -32.52 18.96
N PRO A 341 -35.12 -31.47 18.11
CA PRO A 341 -35.10 -30.08 18.58
C PRO A 341 -36.21 -29.73 19.58
N LYS A 342 -37.43 -30.23 19.34
CA LYS A 342 -38.59 -30.03 20.22
C LYS A 342 -38.37 -30.59 21.63
N ASP A 343 -37.78 -31.76 21.72
CA ASP A 343 -37.48 -32.41 22.98
C ASP A 343 -36.40 -31.62 23.74
N ILE A 344 -35.34 -31.17 23.05
CA ILE A 344 -34.30 -30.33 23.66
C ILE A 344 -34.85 -28.99 24.15
N ALA A 345 -35.78 -28.36 23.41
CA ALA A 345 -36.46 -27.15 23.85
C ALA A 345 -37.26 -27.39 25.14
N ALA A 346 -37.96 -28.52 25.24
CA ALA A 346 -38.70 -28.90 26.43
C ALA A 346 -37.78 -29.21 27.62
N ILE A 347 -36.67 -29.94 27.43
CA ILE A 347 -35.66 -30.17 28.48
C ILE A 347 -35.12 -28.81 28.99
N ALA A 348 -34.73 -27.92 28.08
CA ALA A 348 -34.21 -26.60 28.46
C ALA A 348 -35.24 -25.76 29.23
N SER A 349 -36.51 -25.79 28.83
CA SER A 349 -37.60 -25.10 29.53
C SER A 349 -37.81 -25.64 30.94
N ASP A 350 -37.78 -26.97 31.11
CA ASP A 350 -37.96 -27.59 32.43
C ASP A 350 -36.76 -27.34 33.36
N LEU A 351 -35.53 -27.39 32.83
CA LEU A 351 -34.33 -26.99 33.59
C LEU A 351 -34.38 -25.53 34.05
N HIS A 352 -34.87 -24.63 33.20
CA HIS A 352 -35.07 -23.23 33.56
C HIS A 352 -36.10 -23.07 34.69
N LYS A 353 -37.22 -23.81 34.65
CA LYS A 353 -38.22 -23.81 35.74
C LYS A 353 -37.63 -24.31 37.06
N HIS A 354 -36.63 -25.19 37.01
CA HIS A 354 -35.87 -25.65 38.19
C HIS A 354 -34.77 -24.67 38.64
N GLY A 355 -34.61 -23.52 37.98
CA GLY A 355 -33.60 -22.51 38.34
C GLY A 355 -32.17 -22.89 37.92
N LEU A 356 -32.01 -23.84 37.00
CA LEU A 356 -30.70 -24.39 36.60
C LEU A 356 -30.14 -23.71 35.34
N GLU A 357 -30.01 -22.37 35.37
CA GLU A 357 -29.59 -21.58 34.20
C GLU A 357 -28.22 -21.99 33.62
N GLY A 358 -27.29 -22.39 34.49
CA GLY A 358 -25.99 -22.90 34.06
C GLY A 358 -26.10 -24.17 33.22
N HIS A 359 -27.05 -25.06 33.57
CA HIS A 359 -27.29 -26.31 32.85
C HIS A 359 -28.04 -26.07 31.54
N VAL A 360 -28.99 -25.12 31.52
CA VAL A 360 -29.64 -24.66 30.28
C VAL A 360 -28.58 -24.17 29.28
N THR A 361 -27.64 -23.36 29.75
CA THR A 361 -26.53 -22.86 28.93
C THR A 361 -25.60 -23.99 28.48
N ALA A 362 -25.29 -24.94 29.36
CA ALA A 362 -24.47 -26.11 29.04
C ALA A 362 -25.14 -27.08 28.06
N LEU A 363 -26.47 -27.12 28.00
CA LEU A 363 -27.25 -27.90 27.03
C LEU A 363 -27.37 -27.17 25.69
N LEU A 364 -27.82 -25.92 25.70
CA LEU A 364 -28.08 -25.16 24.47
C LEU A 364 -26.78 -24.72 23.78
N GLY A 365 -25.70 -24.43 24.51
CA GLY A 365 -24.42 -24.01 23.92
C GLY A 365 -23.85 -25.03 22.92
N PRO A 366 -23.66 -26.31 23.29
CA PRO A 366 -23.27 -27.38 22.36
C PRO A 366 -24.30 -27.64 21.27
N ALA A 367 -25.61 -27.56 21.57
CA ALA A 367 -26.65 -27.68 20.55
C ALA A 367 -26.45 -26.64 19.44
N PHE A 368 -26.21 -25.39 19.85
CA PHE A 368 -26.00 -24.27 18.95
C PHE A 368 -24.62 -24.26 18.30
N THR A 369 -23.61 -24.98 18.79
CA THR A 369 -22.28 -24.99 18.15
C THR A 369 -22.03 -26.21 17.27
N VAL A 370 -22.56 -27.38 17.63
CA VAL A 370 -22.22 -28.67 16.99
C VAL A 370 -23.29 -29.15 16.01
N LYS A 371 -24.58 -28.86 16.24
CA LYS A 371 -25.66 -29.38 15.38
C LYS A 371 -25.77 -28.61 14.06
N PRO A 372 -26.34 -29.19 12.99
CA PRO A 372 -26.60 -28.45 11.75
C PRO A 372 -27.47 -27.20 11.97
N LEU A 373 -27.33 -26.17 11.13
CA LEU A 373 -28.12 -24.94 11.27
C LEU A 373 -29.63 -25.19 11.22
N SER A 374 -30.10 -26.13 10.39
CA SER A 374 -31.51 -26.53 10.33
C SER A 374 -32.05 -27.05 11.67
N TYR A 375 -31.20 -27.71 12.46
CA TYR A 375 -31.54 -28.14 13.81
C TYR A 375 -31.70 -26.93 14.74
N VAL A 376 -30.77 -25.97 14.66
CA VAL A 376 -30.78 -24.74 15.48
C VAL A 376 -32.00 -23.87 15.17
N THR A 377 -32.34 -23.68 13.90
CA THR A 377 -33.51 -22.88 13.50
C THR A 377 -34.81 -23.49 13.99
N THR A 378 -34.93 -24.83 13.90
CA THR A 378 -36.09 -25.56 14.43
C THR A 378 -36.14 -25.46 15.96
N LEU A 379 -34.99 -25.61 16.64
CA LEU A 379 -34.90 -25.47 18.09
C LEU A 379 -35.33 -24.07 18.57
N LEU A 380 -34.97 -23.02 17.84
CA LEU A 380 -35.38 -21.65 18.14
C LEU A 380 -36.88 -21.43 17.99
N GLN A 381 -37.49 -21.99 16.95
CA GLN A 381 -38.95 -21.95 16.76
C GLN A 381 -39.69 -22.67 17.90
N GLU A 382 -39.18 -23.81 18.34
CA GLU A 382 -39.76 -24.55 19.48
C GLU A 382 -39.60 -23.78 20.80
N LEU A 383 -38.44 -23.17 21.05
CA LEU A 383 -38.22 -22.30 22.21
C LEU A 383 -39.14 -21.07 22.19
N GLU A 384 -39.38 -20.50 21.01
CA GLU A 384 -40.34 -19.40 20.84
C GLU A 384 -41.78 -19.85 21.13
N GLY A 385 -42.19 -21.01 20.61
CA GLY A 385 -43.51 -21.58 20.89
C GLY A 385 -43.76 -21.86 22.38
N LEU A 386 -42.69 -22.10 23.15
CA LEU A 386 -42.73 -22.25 24.61
C LEU A 386 -42.59 -20.92 25.38
N GLY A 387 -42.42 -19.79 24.70
CA GLY A 387 -42.16 -18.49 25.34
C GLY A 387 -40.80 -18.41 26.07
N ALA A 388 -39.87 -19.28 25.72
CA ALA A 388 -38.58 -19.48 26.40
C ALA A 388 -37.39 -19.03 25.54
N LEU A 389 -37.62 -18.17 24.55
CA LEU A 389 -36.60 -17.75 23.58
C LEU A 389 -35.40 -17.03 24.23
N ARG A 390 -35.60 -16.37 25.38
CA ARG A 390 -34.51 -15.74 26.16
C ARG A 390 -33.44 -16.73 26.64
N LEU A 391 -33.78 -18.01 26.77
CA LEU A 391 -32.81 -19.05 27.11
C LEU A 391 -31.74 -19.22 26.03
N ALA A 392 -32.03 -18.81 24.78
CA ALA A 392 -31.10 -18.91 23.67
C ALA A 392 -30.05 -17.78 23.63
N ASP A 393 -30.20 -16.68 24.39
CA ASP A 393 -29.32 -15.50 24.29
C ASP A 393 -27.83 -15.86 24.49
N GLN A 394 -27.52 -16.66 25.52
CA GLN A 394 -26.15 -17.12 25.78
C GLN A 394 -25.68 -18.16 24.75
N ALA A 395 -26.56 -19.06 24.32
CA ALA A 395 -26.21 -20.09 23.34
C ALA A 395 -25.89 -19.49 21.95
N VAL A 396 -26.65 -18.48 21.53
CA VAL A 396 -26.39 -17.69 20.32
C VAL A 396 -25.07 -16.94 20.44
N SER A 397 -24.78 -16.36 21.61
CA SER A 397 -23.49 -15.72 21.85
C SER A 397 -22.32 -16.71 21.71
N VAL A 398 -22.44 -17.93 22.26
CA VAL A 398 -21.42 -18.98 22.11
C VAL A 398 -21.30 -19.44 20.66
N CYS A 399 -22.42 -19.59 19.95
CA CYS A 399 -22.48 -19.90 18.52
C CYS A 399 -21.70 -18.88 17.70
N ALA A 400 -21.99 -17.60 17.91
CA ALA A 400 -21.36 -16.48 17.22
C ALA A 400 -19.84 -16.45 17.40
N ARG A 401 -19.30 -16.97 18.51
CA ARG A 401 -17.85 -17.05 18.77
C ARG A 401 -17.19 -18.28 18.16
N ARG A 402 -17.88 -19.41 18.11
CA ARG A 402 -17.26 -20.73 17.87
C ARG A 402 -17.57 -21.35 16.52
N ARG A 403 -18.69 -21.02 15.88
CA ARG A 403 -19.05 -21.59 14.57
C ARG A 403 -18.20 -21.03 13.44
N SER A 404 -18.32 -21.63 12.25
CA SER A 404 -17.80 -21.00 11.04
C SER A 404 -18.48 -19.65 10.80
N VAL A 405 -17.77 -18.72 10.16
CA VAL A 405 -18.28 -17.40 9.81
C VAL A 405 -19.53 -17.50 8.92
N TRP A 406 -19.50 -18.41 7.95
CA TRP A 406 -20.63 -18.69 7.05
C TRP A 406 -21.88 -19.15 7.81
N ASP A 407 -21.72 -20.03 8.80
CA ASP A 407 -22.86 -20.49 9.59
C ASP A 407 -23.47 -19.35 10.43
N VAL A 408 -22.63 -18.44 10.93
CA VAL A 408 -23.11 -17.27 11.69
C VAL A 408 -23.85 -16.30 10.77
N ALA A 409 -23.33 -16.06 9.57
CA ALA A 409 -23.99 -15.21 8.57
C ALA A 409 -25.36 -15.79 8.17
N GLU A 410 -25.42 -17.09 7.89
CA GLU A 410 -26.67 -17.79 7.54
C GLU A 410 -27.66 -17.77 8.71
N LEU A 411 -27.18 -17.96 9.96
CA LEU A 411 -28.04 -17.84 11.14
C LEU A 411 -28.64 -16.43 11.27
N ILE A 412 -27.82 -15.38 11.13
CA ILE A 412 -28.29 -13.98 11.15
C ILE A 412 -29.32 -13.75 10.04
N HIS A 413 -29.06 -14.26 8.83
CA HIS A 413 -29.97 -14.15 7.70
C HIS A 413 -31.33 -14.80 7.98
N VAL A 414 -31.33 -16.04 8.49
CA VAL A 414 -32.56 -16.75 8.84
C VAL A 414 -33.31 -16.02 9.95
N LEU A 415 -32.63 -15.56 11.00
CA LEU A 415 -33.28 -14.83 12.10
C LEU A 415 -33.95 -13.54 11.63
N ASP A 416 -33.30 -12.80 10.75
CA ASP A 416 -33.89 -11.60 10.12
C ASP A 416 -35.07 -11.91 9.22
N PHE A 417 -34.97 -12.97 8.42
CA PHE A 417 -36.05 -13.37 7.51
C PHE A 417 -37.35 -13.65 8.26
N TRP A 418 -37.24 -14.21 9.47
CA TRP A 418 -38.38 -14.50 10.35
C TRP A 418 -38.78 -13.33 11.25
N GLY A 419 -37.91 -12.31 11.35
CA GLY A 419 -38.08 -11.14 12.21
C GLY A 419 -39.40 -10.37 12.09
N PRO A 420 -39.98 -10.19 10.88
CA PRO A 420 -41.28 -9.52 10.73
C PRO A 420 -42.45 -10.23 11.42
N ILE A 421 -42.34 -11.56 11.60
CA ILE A 421 -43.35 -12.38 12.29
C ILE A 421 -43.00 -12.47 13.79
N HIS A 422 -41.70 -12.55 14.08
CA HIS A 422 -41.16 -12.89 15.39
C HIS A 422 -40.09 -11.87 15.82
N PRO A 423 -40.48 -10.72 16.43
CA PRO A 423 -39.54 -9.63 16.75
C PRO A 423 -38.40 -10.04 17.68
N GLU A 424 -38.64 -11.02 18.55
CA GLU A 424 -37.64 -11.54 19.49
C GLU A 424 -36.49 -12.27 18.78
N LEU A 425 -36.72 -12.82 17.57
CA LEU A 425 -35.65 -13.42 16.75
C LEU A 425 -34.69 -12.36 16.19
N VAL A 426 -35.18 -11.15 15.90
CA VAL A 426 -34.32 -10.02 15.49
C VAL A 426 -33.33 -9.67 16.60
N ARG A 427 -33.77 -9.70 17.86
CA ARG A 427 -32.87 -9.52 19.02
C ARG A 427 -31.76 -10.56 19.03
N LEU A 428 -32.06 -11.83 18.75
CA LEU A 428 -31.05 -12.88 18.69
C LEU A 428 -30.07 -12.65 17.54
N ALA A 429 -30.53 -12.16 16.39
CA ALA A 429 -29.65 -11.77 15.28
C ALA A 429 -28.68 -10.66 15.72
N ASP A 430 -29.17 -9.66 16.46
CA ASP A 430 -28.33 -8.58 17.01
C ASP A 430 -27.32 -9.09 18.04
N ILE A 431 -27.72 -10.04 18.90
CA ILE A 431 -26.80 -10.71 19.84
C ILE A 431 -25.71 -11.47 19.09
N ALA A 432 -26.07 -12.24 18.06
CA ALA A 432 -25.10 -12.97 17.24
C ALA A 432 -24.12 -12.02 16.57
N GLN A 433 -24.64 -10.95 15.97
CA GLN A 433 -23.88 -9.93 15.27
C GLN A 433 -22.89 -9.20 16.19
N ASN A 434 -23.39 -8.65 17.30
CA ASN A 434 -22.58 -7.89 18.26
C ASN A 434 -21.54 -8.80 18.92
N THR A 435 -21.91 -10.05 19.24
CA THR A 435 -20.97 -11.00 19.81
C THR A 435 -19.86 -11.37 18.83
N ALA A 436 -20.20 -11.61 17.56
CA ALA A 436 -19.20 -11.88 16.52
C ALA A 436 -18.24 -10.69 16.35
N ALA A 437 -18.78 -9.47 16.23
CA ALA A 437 -18.00 -8.24 16.13
C ALA A 437 -17.05 -8.01 17.32
N ALA A 438 -17.53 -8.29 18.53
CA ALA A 438 -16.79 -8.08 19.78
C ALA A 438 -15.78 -9.20 20.12
N HIS A 439 -15.83 -10.38 19.50
CA HIS A 439 -15.00 -11.52 19.91
C HIS A 439 -14.17 -12.16 18.79
N ARG A 440 -14.58 -12.05 17.52
CA ARG A 440 -13.81 -12.59 16.40
C ARG A 440 -12.62 -11.71 16.02
N ASP A 441 -11.66 -12.31 15.33
CA ASP A 441 -10.53 -11.58 14.77
C ASP A 441 -10.96 -10.74 13.54
N ALA A 442 -10.07 -9.86 13.09
CA ALA A 442 -10.39 -8.92 12.01
C ALA A 442 -10.73 -9.62 10.69
N LYS A 443 -10.08 -10.76 10.39
CA LYS A 443 -10.30 -11.51 9.15
C LYS A 443 -11.68 -12.16 9.17
N ASP A 444 -12.00 -12.85 10.27
CA ASP A 444 -13.30 -13.46 10.49
C ASP A 444 -14.45 -12.45 10.43
N VAL A 445 -14.25 -11.24 10.97
CA VAL A 445 -15.23 -10.15 10.88
C VAL A 445 -15.45 -9.71 9.44
N ILE A 446 -14.41 -9.66 8.61
CA ILE A 446 -14.54 -9.29 7.19
C ILE A 446 -15.21 -10.39 6.39
N ASP A 447 -14.86 -11.65 6.65
CA ASP A 447 -15.55 -12.79 6.04
C ASP A 447 -17.05 -12.76 6.39
N LEU A 448 -17.40 -12.33 7.62
CA LEU A 448 -18.79 -12.19 8.06
C LEU A 448 -19.50 -11.05 7.33
N VAL A 449 -18.83 -9.90 7.23
CA VAL A 449 -19.31 -8.72 6.51
C VAL A 449 -19.54 -9.04 5.04
N ASP A 450 -18.63 -9.75 4.39
CA ASP A 450 -18.77 -10.16 2.99
C ASP A 450 -19.93 -11.16 2.81
N ALA A 451 -20.04 -12.15 3.70
CA ALA A 451 -21.16 -13.10 3.69
C ALA A 451 -22.51 -12.36 3.82
N LEU A 452 -22.66 -11.45 4.79
CA LEU A 452 -23.88 -10.65 4.98
C LEU A 452 -24.22 -9.81 3.73
N ARG A 453 -23.22 -9.25 3.04
CA ARG A 453 -23.45 -8.51 1.79
C ARG A 453 -23.94 -9.41 0.66
N ARG A 454 -23.43 -10.64 0.55
CA ARG A 454 -23.91 -11.62 -0.43
C ARG A 454 -25.37 -12.00 -0.19
N HIS A 455 -25.83 -11.98 1.07
CA HIS A 455 -27.24 -12.12 1.44
C HIS A 455 -28.07 -10.83 1.29
N GLY A 456 -27.49 -9.74 0.77
CA GLY A 456 -28.17 -8.46 0.57
C GLY A 456 -28.33 -7.61 1.85
N GLN A 457 -27.69 -7.99 2.96
CA GLN A 457 -27.83 -7.34 4.26
C GLN A 457 -26.74 -6.28 4.50
N THR A 458 -26.65 -5.29 3.62
CA THR A 458 -25.61 -4.24 3.68
C THR A 458 -25.67 -3.41 4.97
N ALA A 459 -26.87 -3.13 5.50
CA ALA A 459 -27.03 -2.38 6.75
C ALA A 459 -26.43 -3.13 7.96
N ARG A 460 -26.65 -4.46 8.05
CA ARG A 460 -26.05 -5.29 9.11
C ARG A 460 -24.55 -5.40 8.95
N ALA A 461 -24.05 -5.56 7.73
CA ALA A 461 -22.62 -5.58 7.44
C ALA A 461 -21.93 -4.29 7.94
N GLU A 462 -22.53 -3.11 7.72
CA GLU A 462 -22.02 -1.86 8.27
C GLU A 462 -22.11 -1.80 9.81
N GLN A 463 -23.19 -2.34 10.40
CA GLN A 463 -23.35 -2.38 11.86
C GLN A 463 -22.34 -3.31 12.54
N VAL A 464 -22.01 -4.47 11.95
CA VAL A 464 -20.93 -5.36 12.43
C VAL A 464 -19.61 -4.59 12.51
N LEU A 465 -19.26 -3.86 11.46
CA LEU A 465 -18.03 -3.08 11.41
C LEU A 465 -17.98 -1.98 12.48
N ARG A 466 -19.08 -1.26 12.68
CA ARG A 466 -19.18 -0.24 13.73
C ARG A 466 -19.07 -0.86 15.12
N ALA A 467 -19.84 -1.90 15.41
CA ALA A 467 -19.79 -2.60 16.70
C ALA A 467 -18.38 -3.15 16.99
N SER A 468 -17.70 -3.68 15.97
CA SER A 468 -16.33 -4.16 16.09
C SER A 468 -15.35 -3.01 16.42
N ALA A 469 -15.61 -1.81 15.91
CA ALA A 469 -14.74 -0.66 16.15
C ALA A 469 -15.03 0.09 17.46
N GLU A 470 -16.26 0.08 17.95
CA GLU A 470 -16.65 0.68 19.23
C GLU A 470 -15.94 0.01 20.41
N ASP A 471 -16.03 -1.32 20.50
CA ASP A 471 -15.63 -2.09 21.69
C ASP A 471 -14.17 -2.59 21.67
N ARG A 472 -13.46 -2.46 20.55
CA ARG A 472 -12.11 -3.03 20.37
C ARG A 472 -10.99 -1.98 20.43
N THR A 473 -9.77 -2.50 20.58
CA THR A 473 -8.52 -1.73 20.51
C THR A 473 -8.31 -1.13 19.13
N THR A 474 -7.61 0.00 19.04
CA THR A 474 -7.26 0.66 17.77
C THR A 474 -6.49 -0.27 16.83
N GLY A 475 -5.60 -1.11 17.36
CA GLY A 475 -4.85 -2.10 16.56
C GLY A 475 -5.75 -3.15 15.88
N HIS A 476 -6.89 -3.49 16.49
CA HIS A 476 -7.86 -4.38 15.85
C HIS A 476 -8.57 -3.68 14.69
N VAL A 477 -8.95 -2.41 14.87
CA VAL A 477 -9.56 -1.61 13.82
C VAL A 477 -8.58 -1.34 12.68
N ALA A 478 -7.30 -1.09 12.98
CA ALA A 478 -6.25 -1.00 11.97
C ALA A 478 -6.15 -2.30 11.16
N ALA A 479 -6.06 -3.46 11.83
CA ALA A 479 -6.04 -4.76 11.16
C ALA A 479 -7.29 -5.01 10.31
N LEU A 480 -8.46 -4.56 10.77
CA LEU A 480 -9.71 -4.67 10.04
C LEU A 480 -9.73 -3.79 8.79
N VAL A 481 -9.25 -2.55 8.90
CA VAL A 481 -9.10 -1.66 7.75
C VAL A 481 -8.11 -2.23 6.74
N THR A 482 -6.96 -2.74 7.17
CA THR A 482 -5.98 -3.43 6.32
C THR A 482 -6.62 -4.59 5.57
N ALA A 483 -7.32 -5.46 6.28
CA ALA A 483 -7.91 -6.63 5.65
C ALA A 483 -9.07 -6.26 4.69
N LEU A 484 -9.83 -5.18 4.95
CA LEU A 484 -10.81 -4.65 3.97
C LEU A 484 -10.13 -4.16 2.68
N HIS A 485 -8.94 -3.57 2.77
CA HIS A 485 -8.17 -3.17 1.59
C HIS A 485 -7.67 -4.38 0.80
N ILE A 486 -7.20 -5.44 1.50
CA ILE A 486 -6.75 -6.70 0.89
C ILE A 486 -7.89 -7.36 0.11
N GLU A 487 -9.09 -7.43 0.69
CA GLU A 487 -10.30 -7.96 0.05
C GLU A 487 -10.95 -7.00 -0.97
N LYS A 488 -10.31 -5.84 -1.23
CA LYS A 488 -10.76 -4.81 -2.19
C LYS A 488 -12.13 -4.20 -1.89
N ILE A 489 -12.53 -4.18 -0.61
CA ILE A 489 -13.78 -3.57 -0.14
C ILE A 489 -13.52 -2.13 0.35
N GLN A 490 -13.12 -1.27 -0.58
CA GLN A 490 -12.63 0.09 -0.31
C GLN A 490 -13.71 1.02 0.24
N ASP A 491 -14.98 0.80 -0.14
CA ASP A 491 -16.12 1.61 0.29
C ASP A 491 -16.37 1.48 1.80
N LEU A 492 -16.31 0.26 2.33
CA LEU A 492 -16.49 0.03 3.76
C LEU A 492 -15.29 0.49 4.58
N ALA A 493 -14.07 0.31 4.07
CA ALA A 493 -12.86 0.81 4.75
C ALA A 493 -12.93 2.34 4.92
N THR A 494 -13.33 3.06 3.86
CA THR A 494 -13.49 4.51 3.89
C THR A 494 -14.61 4.93 4.84
N LYS A 495 -15.75 4.24 4.82
CA LYS A 495 -16.87 4.51 5.75
C LYS A 495 -16.48 4.29 7.21
N LEU A 496 -15.74 3.21 7.49
CA LEU A 496 -15.29 2.88 8.84
C LEU A 496 -14.30 3.92 9.37
N LEU A 497 -13.32 4.32 8.56
CA LEU A 497 -12.37 5.37 8.92
C LEU A 497 -13.07 6.72 9.12
N SER A 498 -13.96 7.10 8.20
CA SER A 498 -14.74 8.32 8.33
C SER A 498 -15.57 8.33 9.61
N TRP A 499 -16.27 7.24 9.91
CA TRP A 499 -17.02 7.09 11.16
C TRP A 499 -16.11 7.20 12.39
N ALA A 500 -14.97 6.50 12.40
CA ALA A 500 -14.02 6.56 13.51
C ALA A 500 -13.50 7.99 13.74
N VAL A 501 -13.23 8.74 12.67
CA VAL A 501 -12.78 10.14 12.74
C VAL A 501 -13.85 11.07 13.32
N HIS A 502 -15.14 10.80 13.07
CA HIS A 502 -16.24 11.62 13.58
C HIS A 502 -16.62 11.29 15.04
N GLU A 503 -16.61 10.01 15.41
CA GLU A 503 -17.15 9.56 16.71
C GLU A 503 -16.08 9.39 17.79
N TRP A 504 -14.81 9.16 17.43
CA TRP A 504 -13.79 8.85 18.44
C TRP A 504 -13.15 10.09 19.04
N PRO A 505 -12.70 10.00 20.31
CA PRO A 505 -11.89 11.05 20.92
C PRO A 505 -10.52 11.11 20.24
N VAL A 506 -9.95 12.32 20.18
CA VAL A 506 -8.66 12.63 19.51
C VAL A 506 -7.52 11.65 19.86
N PRO A 507 -7.29 11.26 21.14
CA PRO A 507 -6.23 10.29 21.46
C PRO A 507 -6.44 8.92 20.81
N LYS A 508 -7.69 8.44 20.70
CA LYS A 508 -8.02 7.15 20.06
C LYS A 508 -7.80 7.24 18.53
N ILE A 509 -8.07 8.39 17.92
CA ILE A 509 -7.76 8.65 16.50
C ILE A 509 -6.24 8.64 16.25
N ALA A 510 -5.45 9.29 17.12
CA ALA A 510 -3.99 9.30 17.00
C ALA A 510 -3.40 7.88 17.10
N ALA A 511 -3.87 7.09 18.06
CA ALA A 511 -3.48 5.69 18.19
C ALA A 511 -3.85 4.85 16.95
N LEU A 512 -5.04 5.06 16.37
CA LEU A 512 -5.43 4.39 15.11
C LEU A 512 -4.50 4.73 13.94
N ILE A 513 -4.18 6.01 13.74
CA ILE A 513 -3.26 6.45 12.67
C ILE A 513 -1.87 5.84 12.88
N THR A 514 -1.42 5.75 14.13
CA THR A 514 -0.14 5.13 14.52
C THR A 514 -0.11 3.64 14.21
N ASP A 515 -1.19 2.92 14.57
CA ASP A 515 -1.32 1.49 14.30
C ASP A 515 -1.37 1.20 12.78
N LEU A 516 -2.10 2.01 12.01
CA LEU A 516 -2.16 1.92 10.55
C LEU A 516 -0.82 2.22 9.87
N HIS A 517 -0.05 3.17 10.41
CA HIS A 517 1.28 3.48 9.88
C HIS A 517 2.25 2.33 10.17
N SER A 518 2.16 1.74 11.36
CA SER A 518 2.98 0.61 11.79
C SER A 518 2.66 -0.70 11.05
N SER A 519 1.43 -0.89 10.58
CA SER A 519 1.01 -2.09 9.83
C SER A 519 1.50 -2.15 8.38
N SER A 520 2.35 -1.21 7.94
CA SER A 520 2.81 -1.01 6.55
C SER A 520 1.75 -0.48 5.59
N ASP A 521 0.57 -0.06 6.08
CA ASP A 521 -0.49 0.58 5.28
C ASP A 521 -0.43 2.11 5.41
N TRP A 522 0.76 2.67 5.24
CA TRP A 522 1.04 4.11 5.35
C TRP A 522 0.11 4.98 4.48
N HIS A 523 -0.33 4.49 3.33
CA HIS A 523 -1.33 5.17 2.49
C HIS A 523 -2.66 5.42 3.20
N VAL A 524 -3.11 4.44 3.98
CA VAL A 524 -4.38 4.49 4.70
C VAL A 524 -4.26 5.39 5.93
N ALA A 525 -3.15 5.28 6.66
CA ALA A 525 -2.83 6.18 7.78
C ALA A 525 -2.83 7.65 7.34
N VAL A 526 -2.19 7.94 6.21
CA VAL A 526 -2.14 9.28 5.61
C VAL A 526 -3.53 9.76 5.18
N THR A 527 -4.34 8.88 4.59
CA THR A 527 -5.72 9.22 4.19
C THR A 527 -6.58 9.57 5.41
N ALA A 528 -6.50 8.76 6.47
CA ALA A 528 -7.16 9.04 7.74
C ALA A 528 -6.71 10.39 8.33
N LEU A 529 -5.40 10.70 8.29
CA LEU A 529 -4.89 12.00 8.72
C LEU A 529 -5.47 13.16 7.90
N CYS A 530 -5.54 13.04 6.57
CA CYS A 530 -6.17 14.06 5.73
C CYS A 530 -7.67 14.25 6.02
N ASP A 531 -8.39 13.16 6.29
CA ASP A 531 -9.80 13.24 6.65
C ASP A 531 -10.01 13.89 8.03
N THR A 532 -9.15 13.59 9.01
CA THR A 532 -9.18 14.29 10.30
C THR A 532 -8.92 15.78 10.16
N ALA A 533 -8.03 16.20 9.24
CA ALA A 533 -7.76 17.61 8.98
C ALA A 533 -8.97 18.37 8.41
N ARG A 534 -9.85 17.67 7.68
CA ARG A 534 -11.08 18.23 7.11
C ARG A 534 -12.21 18.35 8.13
N VAL A 535 -12.31 17.35 9.02
CA VAL A 535 -13.46 17.20 9.94
C VAL A 535 -13.22 17.89 11.28
N LEU A 536 -12.01 17.79 11.85
CA LEU A 536 -11.73 18.28 13.18
C LEU A 536 -11.51 19.81 13.20
N PRO A 537 -11.97 20.51 14.26
CA PRO A 537 -11.63 21.91 14.45
C PRO A 537 -10.12 22.08 14.71
N PRO A 538 -9.53 23.25 14.43
CA PRO A 538 -8.08 23.47 14.53
C PRO A 538 -7.46 23.09 15.88
N GLU A 539 -8.13 23.38 17.00
CA GLU A 539 -7.61 23.03 18.34
C GLU A 539 -7.56 21.51 18.57
N SER A 540 -8.58 20.78 18.12
CA SER A 540 -8.61 19.31 18.20
C SER A 540 -7.58 18.68 17.26
N PHE A 541 -7.41 19.24 16.06
CA PHE A 541 -6.38 18.78 15.13
C PHE A 541 -4.96 19.05 15.66
N ARG A 542 -4.73 20.20 16.31
CA ARG A 542 -3.45 20.46 17.01
C ARG A 542 -3.19 19.42 18.09
N THR A 543 -4.21 19.10 18.89
CA THR A 543 -4.11 18.06 19.93
C THR A 543 -3.80 16.69 19.31
N LEU A 544 -4.39 16.37 18.15
CA LEU A 544 -4.10 15.14 17.41
C LEU A 544 -2.62 15.01 17.06
N ILE A 545 -2.03 16.07 16.49
CA ILE A 545 -0.59 16.09 16.15
C ILE A 545 0.28 15.90 17.39
N CYS A 546 -0.05 16.55 18.51
CA CYS A 546 0.67 16.35 19.77
C CYS A 546 0.56 14.91 20.30
N CYS A 547 -0.59 14.25 20.14
CA CYS A 547 -0.75 12.84 20.50
C CYS A 547 0.09 11.93 19.58
N LEU A 548 0.12 12.21 18.27
CA LEU A 548 0.95 11.46 17.32
C LEU A 548 2.44 11.56 17.66
N ASP A 549 2.90 12.73 18.10
CA ASP A 549 4.29 12.93 18.57
C ASP A 549 4.65 12.08 19.80
N ALA A 550 3.68 11.78 20.65
CA ALA A 550 3.89 10.97 21.85
C ALA A 550 3.89 9.45 21.57
N GLU A 551 3.11 9.00 20.59
CA GLU A 551 2.82 7.57 20.35
C GLU A 551 3.73 6.91 19.29
N THR A 552 4.22 7.66 18.29
CA THR A 552 4.92 7.08 17.13
C THR A 552 6.45 7.11 17.26
N THR A 553 7.13 6.02 16.87
CA THR A 553 8.59 6.02 16.65
C THR A 553 8.95 6.92 15.47
N GLY A 554 9.28 8.18 15.76
CA GLY A 554 9.55 9.22 14.76
C GLY A 554 8.57 10.40 14.79
N GLY A 555 7.56 10.35 15.67
CA GLY A 555 6.60 11.42 15.88
C GLY A 555 5.61 11.60 14.71
N ALA A 556 4.76 12.62 14.84
CA ALA A 556 3.83 13.04 13.78
C ALA A 556 4.57 13.36 12.48
N GLU A 557 5.86 13.74 12.57
CA GLU A 557 6.74 13.98 11.44
C GLU A 557 6.80 12.79 10.48
N ALA A 558 6.85 11.54 10.96
CA ALA A 558 6.93 10.37 10.09
C ALA A 558 5.70 10.28 9.17
N VAL A 559 4.50 10.26 9.77
CA VAL A 559 3.22 10.18 9.05
C VAL A 559 3.02 11.38 8.12
N LEU A 560 3.34 12.58 8.61
CA LEU A 560 3.25 13.82 7.82
C LEU A 560 4.23 13.83 6.64
N SER A 561 5.44 13.31 6.81
CA SER A 561 6.41 13.24 5.71
C SER A 561 5.95 12.32 4.59
N ASP A 562 5.28 11.21 4.93
CA ASP A 562 4.73 10.27 3.95
C ASP A 562 3.51 10.85 3.20
N SER A 563 2.78 11.78 3.82
CA SER A 563 1.66 12.49 3.15
C SER A 563 2.11 13.22 1.87
N GLY A 564 3.35 13.71 1.86
CA GLY A 564 3.94 14.35 0.70
C GLY A 564 4.12 13.41 -0.49
N ALA A 565 4.24 12.09 -0.29
CA ALA A 565 4.35 11.12 -1.37
C ALA A 565 2.99 10.60 -1.85
N VAL A 566 2.01 10.45 -0.97
CA VAL A 566 0.73 9.76 -1.27
C VAL A 566 -0.39 10.68 -1.69
N CYS A 567 -0.60 11.78 -0.97
CA CYS A 567 -1.87 12.51 -1.03
C CYS A 567 -2.12 13.13 -2.41
N PRO A 568 -3.37 13.24 -2.88
CA PRO A 568 -3.64 14.14 -3.98
C PRO A 568 -3.30 15.59 -3.59
N HIS A 569 -2.92 16.41 -4.58
CA HIS A 569 -2.39 17.76 -4.35
C HIS A 569 -3.37 18.68 -3.60
N ASN A 570 -4.68 18.50 -3.79
CA ASN A 570 -5.71 19.29 -3.08
C ASN A 570 -5.77 18.95 -1.59
N ASP A 571 -5.62 17.68 -1.23
CA ASP A 571 -5.71 17.22 0.16
C ASP A 571 -4.46 17.63 0.93
N LEU A 572 -3.32 17.56 0.25
CA LEU A 572 -2.06 18.04 0.76
C LEU A 572 -2.06 19.57 0.96
N ALA A 573 -2.60 20.34 0.00
CA ALA A 573 -2.75 21.78 0.14
C ALA A 573 -3.66 22.16 1.33
N HIS A 574 -4.74 21.40 1.49
CA HIS A 574 -5.65 21.55 2.63
C HIS A 574 -4.94 21.23 3.95
N LEU A 575 -4.23 20.10 4.03
CA LEU A 575 -3.47 19.68 5.21
C LEU A 575 -2.44 20.74 5.63
N ILE A 576 -1.64 21.26 4.68
CA ILE A 576 -0.68 22.35 4.95
C ILE A 576 -1.40 23.60 5.48
N THR A 577 -2.53 23.97 4.87
CA THR A 577 -3.32 25.14 5.30
C THR A 577 -3.90 24.94 6.71
N VAL A 578 -4.30 23.72 7.07
CA VAL A 578 -4.79 23.40 8.42
C VAL A 578 -3.64 23.46 9.44
N LEU A 579 -2.48 22.90 9.12
CA LEU A 579 -1.29 22.99 9.98
C LEU A 579 -0.89 24.45 10.25
N ASP A 580 -0.93 25.30 9.23
CA ASP A 580 -0.71 26.75 9.38
C ASP A 580 -1.70 27.40 10.35
N ARG A 581 -3.00 27.09 10.20
CA ARG A 581 -4.06 27.63 11.09
C ARG A 581 -3.91 27.15 12.53
N CYS A 582 -3.36 25.96 12.74
CA CYS A 582 -3.07 25.39 14.05
C CYS A 582 -1.76 25.91 14.68
N ALA A 583 -1.06 26.85 14.02
CA ALA A 583 0.26 27.32 14.39
C ALA A 583 1.35 26.22 14.44
N LEU A 584 1.19 25.16 13.65
CA LEU A 584 2.13 24.03 13.53
C LEU A 584 3.05 24.24 12.31
N PHE A 585 3.75 25.38 12.29
CA PHE A 585 4.48 25.85 11.10
C PHE A 585 5.65 24.96 10.70
N GLU A 586 6.35 24.36 11.67
CA GLU A 586 7.48 23.46 11.38
C GLU A 586 7.02 22.21 10.63
N TYR A 587 5.87 21.65 11.02
CA TYR A 587 5.25 20.52 10.33
C TYR A 587 4.76 20.90 8.94
N ALA A 588 4.05 22.04 8.82
CA ALA A 588 3.56 22.54 7.53
C ALA A 588 4.73 22.74 6.54
N GLU A 589 5.83 23.33 7.00
CA GLU A 589 7.02 23.56 6.20
C GLU A 589 7.70 22.24 5.80
N LYS A 590 7.84 21.27 6.71
CA LYS A 590 8.41 19.96 6.38
C LYS A 590 7.58 19.22 5.33
N VAL A 591 6.25 19.18 5.49
CA VAL A 591 5.33 18.57 4.52
C VAL A 591 5.43 19.26 3.17
N PHE A 592 5.45 20.60 3.15
CA PHE A 592 5.62 21.39 1.94
C PHE A 592 6.90 21.00 1.20
N TRP A 593 8.06 21.04 1.86
CA TRP A 593 9.34 20.76 1.22
C TRP A 593 9.49 19.32 0.78
N LYS A 594 9.03 18.37 1.60
CA LYS A 594 9.04 16.96 1.23
C LYS A 594 8.23 16.73 -0.05
N SER A 595 7.10 17.42 -0.19
CA SER A 595 6.22 17.31 -1.36
C SER A 595 6.78 17.98 -2.61
N ILE A 596 7.47 19.10 -2.47
CA ILE A 596 8.19 19.75 -3.59
C ILE A 596 9.34 18.88 -4.08
N GLY A 597 10.08 18.24 -3.17
CA GLY A 597 11.24 17.41 -3.51
C GLY A 597 10.91 15.99 -3.99
N SER A 598 9.81 15.39 -3.53
CA SER A 598 9.47 13.99 -3.86
C SER A 598 8.60 13.82 -5.11
N ARG A 599 7.89 14.88 -5.53
CA ARG A 599 6.92 14.80 -6.62
C ARG A 599 7.50 15.26 -7.97
N PRO A 600 6.96 14.76 -9.08
CA PRO A 600 7.21 15.36 -10.39
C PRO A 600 6.82 16.84 -10.39
N THR A 601 7.62 17.68 -11.07
CA THR A 601 7.48 19.14 -11.10
C THR A 601 6.05 19.62 -11.35
N GLY A 602 5.33 19.01 -12.30
CA GLY A 602 3.95 19.38 -12.59
C GLY A 602 2.97 19.15 -11.43
N HIS A 603 3.15 18.08 -10.65
CA HIS A 603 2.32 17.82 -9.47
C HIS A 603 2.67 18.78 -8.32
N ALA A 604 3.94 19.13 -8.17
CA ALA A 604 4.38 20.16 -7.25
C ALA A 604 3.82 21.55 -7.64
N GLY A 605 3.75 21.84 -8.94
CA GLY A 605 3.09 23.05 -9.46
C GLY A 605 1.60 23.12 -9.13
N LEU A 606 0.87 22.01 -9.30
CA LEU A 606 -0.56 21.95 -8.92
C LEU A 606 -0.74 22.18 -7.42
N LEU A 607 0.13 21.61 -6.57
CA LEU A 607 0.13 21.88 -5.13
C LEU A 607 0.32 23.37 -4.83
N ILE A 608 1.33 24.01 -5.45
CA ILE A 608 1.59 25.44 -5.29
C ILE A 608 0.40 26.28 -5.75
N ALA A 609 -0.22 25.95 -6.89
CA ALA A 609 -1.40 26.65 -7.39
C ALA A 609 -2.58 26.54 -6.41
N SER A 610 -2.81 25.37 -5.82
CA SER A 610 -3.83 25.16 -4.78
C SER A 610 -3.52 25.95 -3.50
N LEU A 611 -2.26 25.97 -3.06
CA LEU A 611 -1.80 26.75 -1.90
C LEU A 611 -1.89 28.27 -2.12
N HIS A 612 -1.60 28.73 -3.34
CA HIS A 612 -1.76 30.12 -3.73
C HIS A 612 -3.25 30.52 -3.69
N SER A 613 -4.13 29.66 -4.21
CA SER A 613 -5.58 29.86 -4.20
C SER A 613 -6.16 29.91 -2.78
N SER A 614 -5.60 29.11 -1.85
CA SER A 614 -5.98 29.13 -0.43
C SER A 614 -5.31 30.26 0.37
N ARG A 615 -4.44 31.07 -0.25
CA ARG A 615 -3.62 32.11 0.38
C ARG A 615 -2.74 31.59 1.52
N SER A 616 -2.16 30.40 1.35
CA SER A 616 -1.22 29.84 2.33
C SER A 616 0.02 30.74 2.47
N ARG A 617 0.55 30.81 3.69
CA ARG A 617 1.78 31.58 3.99
C ARG A 617 2.99 31.07 3.21
N HIS A 618 3.02 29.79 2.85
CA HIS A 618 4.15 29.15 2.18
C HIS A 618 4.40 29.66 0.75
N VAL A 619 3.38 30.26 0.12
CA VAL A 619 3.48 30.85 -1.22
C VAL A 619 3.42 32.39 -1.17
N SER A 620 3.51 32.98 0.04
CA SER A 620 3.63 34.44 0.17
C SER A 620 5.01 34.92 -0.27
N GLY A 621 5.09 36.12 -0.84
CA GLY A 621 6.37 36.70 -1.30
C GLY A 621 7.44 36.74 -0.20
N ASP A 622 7.06 37.00 1.05
CA ASP A 622 7.97 37.03 2.20
C ASP A 622 8.50 35.64 2.55
N ALA A 623 7.63 34.60 2.53
CA ALA A 623 8.05 33.22 2.77
C ALA A 623 8.96 32.71 1.66
N LEU A 624 8.62 32.98 0.40
CA LEU A 624 9.44 32.63 -0.76
C LEU A 624 10.85 33.25 -0.65
N GLN A 625 10.95 34.53 -0.24
CA GLN A 625 12.24 35.17 0.01
C GLN A 625 13.00 34.55 1.19
N HIS A 626 12.30 34.18 2.26
CA HIS A 626 12.91 33.50 3.40
C HIS A 626 13.51 32.16 2.98
N TYR A 627 12.77 31.36 2.22
CA TYR A 627 13.21 30.05 1.73
C TYR A 627 14.43 30.10 0.85
N VAL A 628 14.50 31.08 -0.04
CA VAL A 628 15.69 31.30 -0.88
C VAL A 628 16.95 31.52 -0.05
N ARG A 629 16.84 32.16 1.12
CA ARG A 629 17.98 32.48 1.99
C ARG A 629 18.41 31.31 2.86
N THR A 630 17.45 30.48 3.30
CA THR A 630 17.69 29.46 4.33
C THR A 630 17.82 28.05 3.78
N ARG A 631 17.33 27.77 2.56
CA ARG A 631 17.27 26.41 2.00
C ARG A 631 18.42 26.11 1.04
N SER A 632 18.58 24.82 0.75
CA SER A 632 19.63 24.34 -0.14
C SER A 632 19.39 24.80 -1.59
N VAL A 633 20.46 24.86 -2.38
CA VAL A 633 20.39 25.18 -3.82
C VAL A 633 19.37 24.28 -4.54
N HIS A 634 19.36 23.00 -4.19
CA HIS A 634 18.50 21.99 -4.80
C HIS A 634 17.02 22.23 -4.47
N ASP A 635 16.71 22.55 -3.20
CA ASP A 635 15.34 22.86 -2.78
C ASP A 635 14.82 24.13 -3.46
N VAL A 636 15.65 25.18 -3.53
CA VAL A 636 15.32 26.44 -4.22
C VAL A 636 15.10 26.21 -5.72
N ALA A 637 15.91 25.37 -6.35
CA ALA A 637 15.70 24.95 -7.74
C ALA A 637 14.36 24.24 -7.91
N ALA A 638 14.08 23.21 -7.10
CA ALA A 638 12.82 22.47 -7.15
C ALA A 638 11.59 23.37 -6.93
N LEU A 639 11.67 24.31 -5.97
CA LEU A 639 10.62 25.29 -5.72
C LEU A 639 10.39 26.22 -6.92
N ALA A 640 11.45 26.75 -7.52
CA ALA A 640 11.34 27.62 -8.68
C ALA A 640 10.69 26.93 -9.88
N LEU A 641 11.01 25.65 -10.08
CA LEU A 641 10.40 24.81 -11.10
C LEU A 641 8.91 24.59 -10.84
N ALA A 642 8.57 24.26 -9.60
CA ALA A 642 7.18 24.11 -9.19
C ALA A 642 6.40 25.42 -9.38
N LEU A 643 6.96 26.58 -9.00
CA LEU A 643 6.36 27.90 -9.19
C LEU A 643 6.12 28.23 -10.67
N ASP A 644 7.09 27.98 -11.55
CA ASP A 644 6.94 28.22 -12.99
C ASP A 644 5.85 27.31 -13.57
N SER A 645 5.82 26.02 -13.19
CA SER A 645 4.77 25.08 -13.61
C SER A 645 3.38 25.43 -13.07
N ALA A 646 3.29 26.14 -11.94
CA ALA A 646 2.05 26.69 -11.39
C ALA A 646 1.56 27.95 -12.13
N GLY A 647 2.31 28.44 -13.13
CA GLY A 647 2.02 29.71 -13.82
C GLY A 647 2.50 30.95 -13.04
N MET A 648 3.25 30.78 -11.95
CA MET A 648 3.78 31.84 -11.10
C MET A 648 5.21 32.25 -11.51
N GLY A 649 5.42 32.45 -12.82
CA GLY A 649 6.75 32.71 -13.38
C GLY A 649 7.43 33.98 -12.84
N ALA A 650 6.67 34.99 -12.43
CA ALA A 650 7.21 36.20 -11.82
C ALA A 650 7.79 35.92 -10.42
N ASP A 651 7.11 35.11 -9.61
CA ASP A 651 7.55 34.70 -8.28
C ASP A 651 8.72 33.72 -8.38
N ALA A 652 8.69 32.79 -9.34
CA ALA A 652 9.83 31.94 -9.66
C ALA A 652 11.08 32.78 -9.97
N GLN A 653 10.96 33.81 -10.83
CA GLN A 653 12.06 34.72 -11.11
C GLN A 653 12.50 35.52 -9.88
N ALA A 654 11.57 35.98 -9.04
CA ALA A 654 11.88 36.72 -7.83
C ALA A 654 12.71 35.88 -6.83
N CYS A 655 12.38 34.60 -6.68
CA CYS A 655 13.14 33.67 -5.84
C CYS A 655 14.60 33.54 -6.29
N LEU A 656 14.85 33.56 -7.60
CA LEU A 656 16.15 33.21 -8.16
C LEU A 656 17.08 34.40 -8.32
N ILE A 657 16.56 35.63 -8.32
CA ILE A 657 17.33 36.87 -8.49
C ILE A 657 17.61 37.56 -7.15
N ALA A 658 17.16 36.98 -6.03
CA ALA A 658 17.46 37.53 -4.73
C ALA A 658 18.99 37.61 -4.53
N PRO A 659 19.54 38.75 -4.09
CA PRO A 659 20.99 38.93 -3.92
C PRO A 659 21.59 37.99 -2.86
N GLU A 660 20.73 37.40 -2.04
CA GLU A 660 21.06 36.45 -0.97
C GLU A 660 20.84 34.98 -1.38
N ALA A 661 20.47 34.72 -2.65
CA ALA A 661 20.33 33.35 -3.14
C ALA A 661 21.67 32.60 -3.06
N PRO A 662 21.63 31.25 -2.94
CA PRO A 662 22.82 30.41 -3.07
C PRO A 662 23.57 30.76 -4.35
N PRO A 663 24.89 30.45 -4.46
CA PRO A 663 25.69 30.85 -5.60
C PRO A 663 24.94 30.55 -6.89
N PHE A 664 24.47 31.59 -7.58
CA PHE A 664 23.52 31.48 -8.69
C PHE A 664 24.00 30.50 -9.76
N PHE A 665 25.30 30.31 -9.86
CA PHE A 665 25.95 29.28 -10.64
C PHE A 665 25.55 27.83 -10.28
N LEU A 666 25.59 27.46 -9.00
CA LEU A 666 25.17 26.13 -8.54
C LEU A 666 23.68 25.90 -8.81
N LEU A 667 22.89 26.96 -8.67
CA LEU A 667 21.45 26.93 -8.92
C LEU A 667 21.15 26.65 -10.40
N LEU A 668 21.88 27.29 -11.32
CA LEU A 668 21.75 27.01 -12.75
C LEU A 668 22.17 25.58 -13.11
N SER A 669 23.27 25.07 -12.53
CA SER A 669 23.67 23.68 -12.78
C SER A 669 22.64 22.68 -12.27
N THR A 670 22.07 22.90 -11.08
CA THR A 670 21.05 22.00 -10.53
C THR A 670 19.73 22.10 -11.29
N LEU A 671 19.35 23.30 -11.77
CA LEU A 671 18.18 23.45 -12.63
C LEU A 671 18.36 22.73 -13.95
N ASP A 672 19.54 22.79 -14.56
CA ASP A 672 19.85 22.08 -15.81
C ASP A 672 19.77 20.55 -15.63
N GLU A 673 20.28 20.05 -14.51
CA GLU A 673 20.18 18.63 -14.11
C GLU A 673 18.71 18.19 -13.91
N LEU A 674 17.87 19.03 -13.32
CA LEU A 674 16.48 18.70 -13.00
C LEU A 674 15.51 18.87 -14.19
N LEU A 675 15.76 19.81 -15.10
CA LEU A 675 14.76 20.23 -16.08
C LEU A 675 14.74 19.47 -17.39
N GLY A 676 15.88 19.07 -17.94
CA GLY A 676 15.93 18.69 -19.36
C GLY A 676 15.29 19.73 -20.32
N GLY A 677 15.09 20.98 -19.87
CA GLY A 677 14.24 22.00 -20.49
C GLY A 677 14.82 23.41 -20.33
N PRO A 678 15.32 24.05 -21.42
CA PRO A 678 16.18 25.24 -21.34
C PRO A 678 15.46 26.59 -21.11
N GLU A 679 14.14 26.64 -21.26
CA GLU A 679 13.40 27.92 -21.36
C GLU A 679 13.32 28.71 -20.04
N LEU A 680 13.15 28.03 -18.89
CA LEU A 680 13.15 28.72 -17.60
C LEU A 680 14.54 29.26 -17.27
N VAL A 681 15.58 28.44 -17.46
CA VAL A 681 16.99 28.83 -17.26
C VAL A 681 17.34 30.03 -18.14
N GLU A 682 16.88 30.04 -19.39
CA GLU A 682 17.09 31.16 -20.30
C GLU A 682 16.38 32.44 -19.82
N ARG A 683 15.10 32.37 -19.43
CA ARG A 683 14.36 33.51 -18.86
C ARG A 683 15.04 34.06 -17.60
N MET A 684 15.57 33.18 -16.76
CA MET A 684 16.31 33.56 -15.55
C MET A 684 17.61 34.27 -15.86
N LEU A 685 18.41 33.72 -16.78
CA LEU A 685 19.67 34.31 -17.24
C LEU A 685 19.42 35.70 -17.83
N ARG A 686 18.34 35.86 -18.61
CA ARG A 686 17.93 37.16 -19.17
C ARG A 686 17.59 38.17 -18.07
N SER A 687 16.80 37.76 -17.09
CA SER A 687 16.36 38.62 -15.99
C SER A 687 17.50 39.01 -15.03
N PHE A 688 18.39 38.07 -14.68
CA PHE A 688 19.61 38.35 -13.92
C PHE A 688 20.49 39.36 -14.66
N ALA A 689 20.75 39.14 -15.94
CA ALA A 689 21.59 40.03 -16.73
C ALA A 689 21.05 41.47 -16.79
N ALA A 690 19.73 41.62 -16.82
CA ALA A 690 19.07 42.92 -16.81
C ALA A 690 19.26 43.68 -15.49
N ARG A 691 19.18 42.99 -14.34
CA ARG A 691 19.19 43.57 -13.00
C ARG A 691 20.58 43.70 -12.35
N SER A 692 21.51 42.83 -12.70
CA SER A 692 22.83 42.74 -12.07
C SER A 692 23.84 43.80 -12.54
N SER A 693 24.82 44.11 -11.69
CA SER A 693 25.89 45.04 -12.05
C SER A 693 26.75 44.49 -13.20
N VAL A 694 27.50 45.36 -13.86
CA VAL A 694 28.40 44.95 -14.94
C VAL A 694 29.44 43.93 -14.45
N GLU A 695 29.92 44.08 -13.22
CA GLU A 695 30.91 43.19 -12.61
C GLU A 695 30.30 41.83 -12.27
N GLN A 696 29.09 41.79 -11.71
CA GLN A 696 28.35 40.55 -11.44
C GLN A 696 28.03 39.79 -12.73
N ASN A 697 27.64 40.50 -13.79
CA ASN A 697 27.43 39.90 -15.10
C ASN A 697 28.72 39.30 -15.67
N VAL A 698 29.88 39.92 -15.45
CA VAL A 698 31.17 39.41 -15.91
C VAL A 698 31.55 38.13 -15.18
N GLU A 699 31.42 38.09 -13.86
CA GLU A 699 31.69 36.89 -13.08
C GLU A 699 30.74 35.74 -13.47
N MET A 700 29.46 36.03 -13.70
CA MET A 700 28.48 35.05 -14.16
C MET A 700 28.82 34.48 -15.54
N ALA A 701 29.19 35.35 -16.49
CA ALA A 701 29.60 34.91 -17.84
C ALA A 701 30.83 33.99 -17.79
N LEU A 702 31.79 34.29 -16.90
CA LEU A 702 32.98 33.46 -16.72
C LEU A 702 32.65 32.12 -16.03
N ALA A 703 31.69 32.12 -15.10
CA ALA A 703 31.20 30.91 -14.46
C ALA A 703 30.51 30.01 -15.50
N LEU A 704 29.59 30.55 -16.32
CA LEU A 704 28.94 29.83 -17.40
C LEU A 704 29.91 29.28 -18.45
N GLU A 705 31.01 29.98 -18.73
CA GLU A 705 32.10 29.50 -19.60
C GLU A 705 32.88 28.34 -19.00
N ALA A 706 32.88 28.18 -17.67
CA ALA A 706 33.56 27.11 -16.96
C ALA A 706 32.71 25.83 -16.84
N LEU A 707 31.41 25.87 -17.14
CA LEU A 707 30.57 24.66 -17.18
C LEU A 707 31.01 23.74 -18.33
N PRO A 708 30.98 22.41 -18.12
CA PRO A 708 31.22 21.45 -19.20
C PRO A 708 30.26 21.71 -20.36
N ALA A 709 30.78 21.58 -21.59
CA ALA A 709 30.32 22.20 -22.84
C ALA A 709 28.92 21.84 -23.39
N ARG A 710 27.96 21.41 -22.56
CA ARG A 710 26.67 20.89 -23.06
C ARG A 710 25.63 21.93 -23.43
N ASP A 711 25.72 23.18 -22.97
CA ASP A 711 24.78 24.22 -23.43
C ASP A 711 25.42 25.60 -23.69
N TYR A 712 26.08 25.71 -24.85
CA TYR A 712 26.47 27.00 -25.46
C TYR A 712 25.28 27.98 -25.54
N ARG A 713 24.05 27.46 -25.55
CA ARG A 713 22.79 28.23 -25.55
C ARG A 713 22.67 29.17 -24.35
N TYR A 714 22.98 28.71 -23.13
CA TYR A 714 22.91 29.56 -21.93
C TYR A 714 23.93 30.69 -21.96
N GLN A 715 25.14 30.42 -22.45
CA GLN A 715 26.18 31.43 -22.62
C GLN A 715 25.76 32.50 -23.63
N VAL A 716 25.16 32.09 -24.76
CA VAL A 716 24.67 33.01 -25.80
C VAL A 716 23.53 33.86 -25.26
N ALA A 717 22.49 33.24 -24.69
CA ALA A 717 21.33 33.95 -24.18
C ALA A 717 21.70 34.92 -23.06
N PHE A 718 22.54 34.51 -22.11
CA PHE A 718 23.04 35.38 -21.06
C PHE A 718 23.85 36.56 -21.62
N ALA A 719 24.74 36.28 -22.58
CA ALA A 719 25.57 37.31 -23.19
C ALA A 719 24.75 38.26 -24.07
N GLU A 720 23.65 37.83 -24.68
CA GLU A 720 22.71 38.69 -25.42
C GLU A 720 21.91 39.57 -24.45
N ALA A 721 21.41 39.00 -23.37
CA ALA A 721 20.69 39.76 -22.34
C ALA A 721 21.58 40.80 -21.65
N ALA A 722 22.81 40.46 -21.28
CA ALA A 722 23.77 41.40 -20.68
C ALA A 722 24.14 42.56 -21.64
N LYS A 723 23.95 42.33 -22.95
CA LYS A 723 24.17 43.34 -24.01
C LYS A 723 22.93 44.18 -24.31
N ALA A 724 21.73 43.79 -23.87
CA ALA A 724 20.48 44.50 -24.18
C ALA A 724 20.35 45.87 -23.48
N GLY A 725 21.30 46.23 -22.60
CA GLY A 725 21.36 47.56 -21.96
C GLY A 725 21.97 48.67 -22.84
N SER A 726 22.12 49.88 -22.28
CA SER A 726 22.68 51.05 -22.97
C SER A 726 24.05 50.77 -23.61
N ARG A 727 24.38 51.51 -24.68
CA ARG A 727 25.65 51.36 -25.41
C ARG A 727 26.87 51.41 -24.47
N ASP A 728 26.80 52.18 -23.39
CA ASP A 728 27.85 52.32 -22.39
C ASP A 728 27.92 51.11 -21.44
N ARG A 729 26.79 50.58 -20.97
CA ARG A 729 26.76 49.32 -20.19
C ARG A 729 27.36 48.16 -20.99
N ARG A 730 27.04 48.08 -22.28
CA ARG A 730 27.55 47.05 -23.20
C ARG A 730 29.06 47.16 -23.46
N LYS A 731 29.60 48.38 -23.59
CA LYS A 731 31.06 48.62 -23.69
C LYS A 731 31.75 48.31 -22.36
N GLY A 732 31.15 48.70 -21.24
CA GLY A 732 31.62 48.42 -19.89
C GLY A 732 31.77 46.92 -19.64
N PHE A 733 30.73 46.14 -19.97
CA PHE A 733 30.75 44.67 -19.85
C PHE A 733 31.88 44.01 -20.64
N HIS A 734 32.03 44.32 -21.93
CA HIS A 734 33.11 43.73 -22.73
C HIS A 734 34.52 44.11 -22.23
N LYS A 735 34.70 45.38 -21.82
CA LYS A 735 35.98 45.85 -21.26
C LYS A 735 36.31 45.15 -19.95
N ALA A 736 35.33 45.03 -19.05
CA ALA A 736 35.47 44.35 -17.77
C ALA A 736 35.70 42.84 -17.94
N LEU A 737 34.94 42.17 -18.81
CA LEU A 737 35.12 40.74 -19.13
C LEU A 737 36.52 40.45 -19.66
N ARG A 738 37.00 41.24 -20.63
CA ARG A 738 38.35 41.08 -21.19
C ARG A 738 39.42 41.27 -20.12
N LYS A 739 39.34 42.35 -19.33
CA LYS A 739 40.27 42.62 -18.22
C LYS A 739 40.30 41.45 -17.24
N ARG A 740 39.13 40.93 -16.85
CA ARG A 740 39.02 39.83 -15.90
C ARG A 740 39.56 38.50 -16.44
N LYS A 741 39.33 38.19 -17.72
CA LYS A 741 39.95 37.03 -18.40
C LYS A 741 41.47 37.14 -18.42
N GLU A 742 42.02 38.32 -18.70
CA GLU A 742 43.47 38.56 -18.66
C GLU A 742 44.05 38.38 -17.23
N GLU A 743 43.33 38.82 -16.19
CA GLU A 743 43.70 38.58 -14.78
C GLU A 743 43.68 37.08 -14.41
N LEU A 744 42.62 36.35 -14.79
CA LEU A 744 42.51 34.90 -14.54
C LEU A 744 43.57 34.11 -15.31
N TRP A 745 43.87 34.50 -16.55
CA TRP A 745 44.94 33.89 -17.35
C TRP A 745 46.31 34.08 -16.70
N LYS A 746 46.61 35.29 -16.22
CA LYS A 746 47.85 35.57 -15.46
C LYS A 746 47.93 34.74 -14.18
N LYS A 747 46.85 34.67 -13.38
CA LYS A 747 46.79 33.82 -12.18
C LYS A 747 47.03 32.33 -12.51
N ARG A 748 46.37 31.80 -13.53
CA ARG A 748 46.57 30.41 -13.98
C ARG A 748 48.00 30.14 -14.43
N MET A 749 48.64 31.08 -15.13
CA MET A 749 50.05 30.96 -15.53
C MET A 749 51.00 31.00 -14.33
N GLU A 750 50.72 31.83 -13.32
CA GLU A 750 51.48 31.86 -12.07
C GLU A 750 51.30 30.57 -11.24
N GLU A 751 50.07 30.06 -11.14
CA GLU A 751 49.76 28.80 -10.45
C GLU A 751 50.35 27.59 -11.17
N ALA A 752 50.26 27.52 -12.50
CA ALA A 752 50.93 26.50 -13.31
C ALA A 752 52.45 26.57 -13.12
N GLY A 753 53.03 27.77 -13.07
CA GLY A 753 54.44 27.98 -12.75
C GLY A 753 54.82 27.51 -11.34
N LYS A 754 53.96 27.75 -10.34
CA LYS A 754 54.13 27.25 -8.96
C LYS A 754 54.02 25.72 -8.90
N ASN A 755 53.05 25.12 -9.58
CA ASN A 755 52.85 23.68 -9.63
C ASN A 755 54.02 22.97 -10.33
N VAL A 756 54.54 23.53 -11.43
CA VAL A 756 55.75 23.02 -12.09
C VAL A 756 56.98 23.12 -11.16
N ARG A 757 57.10 24.19 -10.36
CA ARG A 757 58.18 24.32 -9.36
C ARG A 757 58.03 23.33 -8.20
N ILE A 758 56.81 23.09 -7.72
CA ILE A 758 56.50 22.11 -6.68
C ILE A 758 56.77 20.70 -7.20
N ASP A 759 56.35 20.38 -8.43
CA ASP A 759 56.58 19.08 -9.05
C ASP A 759 58.08 18.84 -9.30
N ARG A 760 58.83 19.87 -9.71
CA ARG A 760 60.29 19.82 -9.82
C ARG A 760 60.98 19.63 -8.46
N LYS A 761 60.54 20.31 -7.40
CA LYS A 761 61.01 20.09 -6.02
C LYS A 761 60.69 18.68 -5.53
N ASN A 762 59.50 18.16 -5.80
CA ASN A 762 59.08 16.81 -5.42
C ASN A 762 59.87 15.74 -6.18
N ARG A 763 60.16 15.97 -7.48
CA ARG A 763 61.08 15.11 -8.25
C ARG A 763 62.50 15.15 -7.69
N HIS A 764 63.04 16.32 -7.36
CA HIS A 764 64.38 16.43 -6.75
C HIS A 764 64.43 15.79 -5.36
N ARG A 765 63.37 15.91 -4.54
CA ARG A 765 63.26 15.25 -3.24
C ARG A 765 63.15 13.72 -3.37
N LYS A 766 62.41 13.22 -4.36
CA LYS A 766 62.36 11.78 -4.72
C LYS A 766 63.72 11.26 -5.18
N VAL A 767 64.47 12.03 -5.98
CA VAL A 767 65.82 11.66 -6.44
C VAL A 767 66.83 11.68 -5.28
N ALA A 768 66.81 12.70 -4.42
CA ALA A 768 67.68 12.78 -3.24
C ALA A 768 67.43 11.63 -2.24
N ASN A 769 66.17 11.28 -1.98
CA ASN A 769 65.82 10.12 -1.14
C ASN A 769 66.23 8.78 -1.74
N ARG A 770 66.40 8.70 -3.08
CA ARG A 770 66.88 7.50 -3.77
C ARG A 770 68.41 7.35 -3.71
N ILE A 771 69.14 8.45 -3.57
CA ILE A 771 70.61 8.47 -3.48
C ILE A 771 71.09 8.14 -2.05
N ILE A 772 70.31 8.46 -1.02
CA ILE A 772 70.66 8.18 0.39
C ILE A 772 70.39 6.71 0.80
N ARG A 773 69.67 5.92 -0.03
CA ARG A 773 69.42 4.49 0.18
C ARG A 773 70.20 3.61 -0.80
N PHE A 774 71.53 3.66 -0.75
CA PHE A 774 72.36 2.56 -1.23
C PHE A 774 73.04 1.91 -0.01
N PRO A 775 72.59 0.74 0.46
CA PRO A 775 73.35 -0.02 1.44
C PRO A 775 74.59 -0.61 0.76
N ARG A 776 75.76 -0.32 1.34
CA ARG A 776 77.00 -1.07 1.10
C ARG A 776 76.72 -2.55 1.36
N GLN A 777 76.57 -3.36 0.31
CA GLN A 777 76.67 -4.81 0.44
C GLN A 777 78.14 -5.18 0.50
N GLY A 778 78.59 -5.49 1.71
CA GLY A 778 79.82 -6.22 1.97
C GLY A 778 79.66 -7.68 1.52
N SER A 779 80.68 -8.10 0.78
CA SER A 779 81.29 -9.44 0.74
C SER A 779 80.84 -10.45 1.80
N GLY A 780 80.54 -11.66 1.33
CA GLY A 780 80.44 -12.87 2.15
C GLY A 780 80.23 -14.12 1.31
N HIS A 781 81.33 -14.63 0.73
CA HIS A 781 81.47 -16.01 0.25
C HIS A 781 81.66 -16.96 1.44
N GLY A 782 81.19 -18.21 1.31
CA GLY A 782 81.85 -19.37 1.91
C GLY A 782 80.97 -20.31 2.72
N GLU A 783 80.68 -21.45 2.11
CA GLU A 783 80.38 -22.80 2.65
C GLU A 783 79.06 -23.07 3.40
#